data_AF-A0A5N1K8Y3-F1
#
_entry.id   AF-A0A5N1K8Y3-F1
#
_cell.length_a   1.000
_cell.length_b   1.000
_cell.length_c   1.000
_cell.angle_alpha   90.00
_cell.angle_beta   90.00
_cell.angle_gamma   90.00
#
_symmetry.space_group_name_H-M   'P 1'
#
loop_
_entity.id
_entity.type
_entity.pdbx_description
1 polymer ?
#
loop_
_entity_poly.entity_id
_entity_poly.type
_entity_poly.pdbx_seq_one_letter_code
_entity_poly.pdbx_strand_id
1 'polypeptide(L)'
;MLYYARRAFGILRTRGGISLAVHAMRFIAYKLNLRGMSSYINDSSKLAGKVDVNGVVLARTLPDNINPPLTVPFKAPDADIIFDKAAVIAHIFYPELTEEIIDYVKNIPIPYGLFITTDTVEKKQAIYDVVSKSNINAIEIEIRVTPNRGRDVAPKYIGYQDVYARYEAFLHIHSKKSLHANGLGTVWRKYLLDHLIGTSEIAEANLKLLSAQNIGVVYPEHEKQVKKHINWGYDFPIAKELLRKVGVTLDSNTILEFPSGSMFWGRSRAIQLLLDLNLDFADFPEEKGQIDGTLAHAIERSLLLLVEKSGHSWARITKRQLGKNAPSFNTMMFVPLLGSERSEIGLVSTTIRETLRILTAPQCDSRPRLNLMLHTVNPAAIFGGIDTALKLFAEMLQAAGDDIDVRIIVTEALVSDVPDALENYIVQKIGNEKPARHVILDATSRAKHRLNVRPNDVFVATAWWTAFNAFQLHDLQKEFFGRAPKVVYLMQDFEPDFYGWSTRYALAESTYMRGEDTLALINSEELLKYFSSKYKHPIKMVIPYQPNVKVDAKLRPLPREKTILFYSRPSALRNCFEAGLDGLHLWARRNPVQASEWNVYCIGEKFDSSLAQKIPNCVITGKMPLDEYAGLLSRASVGVSLMISPHPSYPPLEMAYAGIKTITNNYTCKDLTERSDLITSIDIPTPELIAQALEEAVNFAEVEMVGKITSVRNVVRNIPVDAPYFDAAEVNKIIGFAI
;
A
#
# COMPACT_ATOMS: atom_id res chain seq x y z
N MET A 1 -12.56 -27.67 19.28
CA MET A 1 -11.49 -28.67 19.05
C MET A 1 -11.82 -29.68 17.94
N LEU A 2 -13.06 -30.19 17.84
CA LEU A 2 -13.46 -31.21 16.86
C LEU A 2 -13.23 -30.84 15.38
N TYR A 3 -13.43 -29.57 15.01
CA TYR A 3 -13.20 -29.08 13.64
C TYR A 3 -11.72 -29.16 13.21
N TYR A 4 -10.81 -28.79 14.11
CA TYR A 4 -9.36 -28.79 13.84
C TYR A 4 -8.80 -30.22 13.76
N ALA A 5 -9.36 -31.15 14.54
CA ALA A 5 -9.03 -32.57 14.44
C ALA A 5 -9.44 -33.16 13.08
N ARG A 6 -10.66 -32.85 12.60
CA ARG A 6 -11.11 -33.28 11.26
C ARG A 6 -10.28 -32.69 10.13
N ARG A 7 -9.88 -31.41 10.23
CA ARG A 7 -9.02 -30.74 9.23
C ARG A 7 -7.59 -31.27 9.23
N ALA A 8 -7.02 -31.54 10.42
CA ALA A 8 -5.72 -32.21 10.55
C ALA A 8 -5.72 -33.59 9.90
N PHE A 9 -6.80 -34.36 10.09
CA PHE A 9 -6.98 -35.67 9.47
C PHE A 9 -7.10 -35.57 7.94
N GLY A 10 -7.82 -34.56 7.43
CA GLY A 10 -7.92 -34.29 5.99
C GLY A 10 -6.58 -33.92 5.35
N ILE A 11 -5.77 -33.07 6.00
CA ILE A 11 -4.43 -32.69 5.52
C ILE A 11 -3.46 -33.88 5.58
N LEU A 12 -3.53 -34.69 6.64
CA LEU A 12 -2.73 -35.91 6.77
C LEU A 12 -3.01 -36.89 5.62
N ARG A 13 -4.29 -37.10 5.30
CA ARG A 13 -4.74 -38.04 4.27
C ARG A 13 -4.44 -37.58 2.84
N THR A 14 -4.42 -36.27 2.59
CA THR A 14 -4.27 -35.71 1.22
C THR A 14 -2.87 -35.22 0.90
N ARG A 15 -2.08 -34.80 1.91
CA ARG A 15 -0.80 -34.09 1.71
C ARG A 15 0.34 -34.60 2.61
N GLY A 16 0.10 -35.63 3.41
CA GLY A 16 1.12 -36.32 4.21
C GLY A 16 1.54 -35.59 5.51
N GLY A 17 2.27 -36.31 6.37
CA GLY A 17 2.63 -35.87 7.72
C GLY A 17 3.50 -34.62 7.79
N ILE A 18 4.38 -34.41 6.81
CA ILE A 18 5.26 -33.22 6.74
C ILE A 18 4.41 -31.95 6.51
N SER A 19 3.39 -32.02 5.66
CA SER A 19 2.50 -30.89 5.38
C SER A 19 1.63 -30.55 6.58
N LEU A 20 1.19 -31.57 7.33
CA LEU A 20 0.47 -31.38 8.59
C LEU A 20 1.36 -30.71 9.65
N ALA A 21 2.62 -31.12 9.79
CA ALA A 21 3.56 -30.53 10.75
C ALA A 21 3.85 -29.05 10.43
N VAL A 22 4.04 -28.71 9.15
CA VAL A 22 4.24 -27.32 8.71
C VAL A 22 2.97 -26.48 8.94
N HIS A 23 1.79 -27.03 8.68
CA HIS A 23 0.53 -26.33 8.95
C HIS A 23 0.26 -26.14 10.44
N ALA A 24 0.53 -27.15 11.27
CA ALA A 24 0.40 -27.07 12.72
C ALA A 24 1.37 -26.03 13.30
N MET A 25 2.64 -26.03 12.87
CA MET A 25 3.60 -25.02 13.30
C MET A 25 3.21 -23.60 12.87
N ARG A 26 2.69 -23.42 11.65
CA ARG A 26 2.21 -22.11 11.17
C ARG A 26 0.96 -21.65 11.92
N PHE A 27 0.05 -22.56 12.23
CA PHE A 27 -1.16 -22.28 13.01
C PHE A 27 -0.82 -21.91 14.46
N ILE A 28 0.11 -22.63 15.09
CA ILE A 28 0.61 -22.35 16.44
C ILE A 28 1.37 -21.01 16.47
N ALA A 29 2.22 -20.74 15.48
CA ALA A 29 2.93 -19.45 15.37
C ALA A 29 1.97 -18.26 15.15
N TYR A 30 0.88 -18.46 14.39
CA TYR A 30 -0.19 -17.49 14.21
C TYR A 30 -0.96 -17.24 15.53
N LYS A 31 -1.31 -18.30 16.25
CA LYS A 31 -2.12 -18.19 17.48
C LYS A 31 -1.35 -17.66 18.68
N LEU A 32 -0.03 -17.89 18.73
CA LEU A 32 0.83 -17.48 19.85
C LEU A 32 1.54 -16.13 19.61
N ASN A 33 1.26 -15.43 18.50
CA ASN A 33 1.93 -14.16 18.16
C ASN A 33 3.47 -14.25 18.14
N LEU A 34 4.04 -15.47 18.00
CA LEU A 34 5.47 -15.77 18.20
C LEU A 34 6.38 -15.39 17.02
N ARG A 35 5.93 -14.51 16.12
CA ARG A 35 6.82 -13.90 15.12
C ARG A 35 7.07 -12.46 15.51
N GLY A 36 8.17 -12.25 16.25
CA GLY A 36 8.86 -10.97 16.20
C GLY A 36 9.02 -10.59 14.73
N MET A 37 8.38 -9.49 14.33
CA MET A 37 8.46 -9.00 12.97
C MET A 37 9.86 -8.41 12.80
N SER A 38 10.81 -9.25 12.39
CA SER A 38 12.06 -8.75 11.81
C SER A 38 11.69 -8.11 10.47
N SER A 39 11.97 -6.81 10.37
CA SER A 39 11.95 -6.07 9.11
C SER A 39 12.94 -6.71 8.13
N TYR A 40 12.75 -6.50 6.82
CA TYR A 40 13.52 -7.12 5.72
C TYR A 40 15.02 -6.74 5.70
N ILE A 41 15.54 -6.10 6.75
CA ILE A 41 16.94 -5.68 6.87
C ILE A 41 17.52 -6.38 8.09
N ASN A 42 18.27 -7.46 7.84
CA ASN A 42 18.88 -8.27 8.89
C ASN A 42 20.11 -7.58 9.51
N ASP A 43 20.13 -7.64 10.84
CA ASP A 43 21.27 -7.64 11.79
C ASP A 43 22.10 -6.38 12.10
N SER A 44 21.81 -5.20 11.56
CA SER A 44 22.32 -3.92 12.11
C SER A 44 21.22 -2.93 12.54
N SER A 45 19.95 -3.25 12.30
CA SER A 45 18.80 -2.34 12.40
C SER A 45 18.42 -1.90 13.82
N LYS A 46 18.77 -2.64 14.89
CA LYS A 46 18.37 -2.28 16.27
C LYS A 46 19.01 -0.99 16.81
N LEU A 47 20.08 -0.53 16.17
CA LEU A 47 20.80 0.69 16.54
C LEU A 47 20.66 1.79 15.48
N ALA A 48 20.15 1.48 14.29
CA ALA A 48 19.92 2.46 13.25
C ALA A 48 18.93 3.54 13.74
N GLY A 49 19.21 4.78 13.38
CA GLY A 49 18.47 5.95 13.84
C GLY A 49 18.79 6.43 15.25
N LYS A 50 19.64 5.72 16.01
CA LYS A 50 20.14 6.16 17.33
C LYS A 50 21.43 6.96 17.20
N VAL A 51 21.69 7.78 18.21
CA VAL A 51 22.96 8.47 18.39
C VAL A 51 23.89 7.55 19.18
N ASP A 52 25.10 7.30 18.68
CA ASP A 52 26.10 6.51 19.39
C ASP A 52 26.77 7.32 20.52
N VAL A 53 27.70 6.69 21.25
CA VAL A 53 28.43 7.33 22.36
C VAL A 53 29.27 8.54 21.95
N ASN A 54 29.54 8.71 20.65
CA ASN A 54 30.33 9.80 20.09
C ASN A 54 29.44 10.90 19.48
N GLY A 55 28.11 10.82 19.62
CA GLY A 55 27.19 11.80 19.06
C GLY A 55 26.84 11.57 17.59
N VAL A 56 27.21 10.43 17.00
CA VAL A 56 27.00 10.11 15.59
C VAL A 56 25.66 9.42 15.38
N VAL A 57 24.88 9.87 14.39
CA VAL A 57 23.65 9.18 13.99
C VAL A 57 24.03 7.93 13.21
N LEU A 58 23.61 6.76 13.71
CA LEU A 58 23.86 5.48 13.05
C LEU A 58 22.89 5.27 11.87
N ALA A 59 23.43 5.07 10.68
CA ALA A 59 22.65 4.86 9.47
C ALA A 59 22.09 3.44 9.37
N ARG A 60 20.89 3.35 8.79
CA ARG A 60 20.38 2.10 8.22
C ARG A 60 20.98 1.96 6.82
N THR A 61 21.84 0.98 6.59
CA THR A 61 22.49 0.80 5.28
C THR A 61 21.70 -0.14 4.37
N LEU A 62 21.92 -0.01 3.05
CA LEU A 62 21.22 -0.82 2.07
C LEU A 62 21.69 -2.30 2.11
N PRO A 63 20.77 -3.27 2.26
CA PRO A 63 21.08 -4.69 2.20
C PRO A 63 21.60 -5.11 0.82
N ASP A 64 22.48 -6.11 0.76
CA ASP A 64 23.05 -6.61 -0.52
C ASP A 64 22.01 -7.20 -1.49
N ASN A 65 20.89 -7.66 -0.97
CA ASN A 65 19.79 -8.20 -1.75
C ASN A 65 18.80 -7.13 -2.24
N ILE A 66 18.95 -5.87 -1.84
CA ILE A 66 18.18 -4.73 -2.34
C ILE A 66 19.04 -3.94 -3.32
N ASN A 67 18.49 -3.64 -4.51
CA ASN A 67 19.20 -3.03 -5.64
C ASN A 67 20.60 -3.63 -5.88
N PRO A 68 20.69 -4.96 -6.07
CA PRO A 68 21.97 -5.63 -6.27
C PRO A 68 22.75 -5.03 -7.45
N PRO A 69 24.09 -5.03 -7.38
CA PRO A 69 24.94 -4.44 -8.40
C PRO A 69 24.87 -5.24 -9.71
N LEU A 70 25.11 -4.58 -10.84
CA LEU A 70 25.28 -5.24 -12.14
C LEU A 70 26.76 -5.49 -12.42
N THR A 71 27.07 -6.66 -12.97
CA THR A 71 28.43 -6.97 -13.42
C THR A 71 28.77 -6.16 -14.68
N VAL A 72 29.90 -5.46 -14.69
CA VAL A 72 30.43 -4.75 -15.86
C VAL A 72 31.80 -5.32 -16.29
N PRO A 73 32.08 -5.43 -17.60
CA PRO A 73 31.17 -5.12 -18.71
C PRO A 73 30.06 -6.19 -18.85
N PHE A 74 28.92 -5.79 -19.41
CA PHE A 74 27.84 -6.70 -19.79
C PHE A 74 27.55 -6.59 -21.30
N LYS A 75 26.92 -7.63 -21.87
CA LYS A 75 26.41 -7.58 -23.24
C LYS A 75 24.91 -7.29 -23.22
N ALA A 76 24.52 -6.20 -23.85
CA ALA A 76 23.13 -5.85 -24.11
C ALA A 76 23.02 -5.39 -25.58
N PRO A 77 22.79 -6.33 -26.52
CA PRO A 77 22.81 -6.02 -27.95
C PRO A 77 21.65 -5.10 -28.37
N ASP A 78 20.53 -5.13 -27.63
CA ASP A 78 19.34 -4.32 -27.91
C ASP A 78 19.32 -2.96 -27.17
N ALA A 79 20.39 -2.63 -26.43
CA ALA A 79 20.47 -1.38 -25.67
C ALA A 79 21.42 -0.39 -26.35
N ASP A 80 20.87 0.75 -26.78
CA ASP A 80 21.62 1.83 -27.41
C ASP A 80 22.00 2.93 -26.41
N ILE A 81 23.10 3.64 -26.71
CA ILE A 81 23.46 4.87 -26.01
C ILE A 81 22.63 6.00 -26.61
N ILE A 82 21.80 6.66 -25.79
CA ILE A 82 20.91 7.73 -26.26
C ILE A 82 21.56 9.12 -26.25
N PHE A 83 22.80 9.23 -25.76
CA PHE A 83 23.51 10.49 -25.60
C PHE A 83 24.51 10.70 -26.73
N ASP A 84 24.37 11.80 -27.47
CA ASP A 84 25.30 12.16 -28.54
C ASP A 84 26.69 12.56 -28.02
N LYS A 85 26.76 13.05 -26.78
CA LYS A 85 27.98 13.49 -26.11
C LYS A 85 27.85 13.46 -24.59
N ALA A 86 28.99 13.44 -23.88
CA ALA A 86 29.05 13.54 -22.43
C ALA A 86 30.05 14.59 -21.91
N ALA A 87 29.85 15.10 -20.70
CA ALA A 87 30.82 15.94 -20.00
C ALA A 87 31.67 15.11 -19.02
N VAL A 88 32.98 15.21 -19.07
CA VAL A 88 33.89 14.68 -18.04
C VAL A 88 34.27 15.82 -17.13
N ILE A 89 33.69 15.87 -15.93
CA ILE A 89 34.01 16.89 -14.93
C ILE A 89 34.98 16.27 -13.92
N ALA A 90 36.24 16.74 -13.99
CA ALA A 90 37.34 16.21 -13.21
C ALA A 90 37.87 17.24 -12.22
N HIS A 91 37.90 16.91 -10.92
CA HIS A 91 38.60 17.73 -9.94
C HIS A 91 40.02 17.20 -9.70
N ILE A 92 41.04 17.93 -10.18
CA ILE A 92 42.44 17.53 -10.08
C ILE A 92 43.15 18.44 -9.08
N PHE A 93 43.17 18.02 -7.82
CA PHE A 93 43.92 18.66 -6.73
C PHE A 93 45.40 18.24 -6.72
N TYR A 94 45.71 17.03 -7.24
CA TYR A 94 47.04 16.43 -7.31
C TYR A 94 47.46 16.29 -8.79
N PRO A 95 48.16 17.29 -9.37
CA PRO A 95 48.50 17.32 -10.81
C PRO A 95 49.29 16.11 -11.31
N GLU A 96 50.06 15.45 -10.45
CA GLU A 96 50.84 14.25 -10.77
C GLU A 96 49.97 13.03 -11.12
N LEU A 97 48.65 13.08 -10.89
CA LEU A 97 47.69 12.04 -11.30
C LEU A 97 46.96 12.37 -12.62
N THR A 98 47.29 13.50 -13.26
CA THR A 98 46.61 13.93 -14.49
C THR A 98 46.77 12.90 -15.60
N GLU A 99 47.98 12.38 -15.81
CA GLU A 99 48.26 11.38 -16.86
C GLU A 99 47.41 10.12 -16.68
N GLU A 100 47.38 9.55 -15.46
CA GLU A 100 46.55 8.39 -15.11
C GLU A 100 45.07 8.65 -15.42
N ILE A 101 44.53 9.81 -15.00
CA ILE A 101 43.13 10.17 -15.23
C ILE A 101 42.82 10.27 -16.72
N ILE A 102 43.69 10.93 -17.50
CA ILE A 102 43.48 11.12 -18.93
C ILE A 102 43.50 9.80 -19.68
N ASP A 103 44.37 8.86 -19.29
CA ASP A 103 44.39 7.52 -19.88
C ASP A 103 43.08 6.75 -19.68
N TYR A 104 42.44 6.88 -18.52
CA TYR A 104 41.09 6.33 -18.32
C TYR A 104 40.03 7.06 -19.18
N VAL A 105 40.12 8.38 -19.30
CA VAL A 105 39.14 9.19 -20.08
C VAL A 105 39.14 8.82 -21.57
N LYS A 106 40.28 8.38 -22.11
CA LYS A 106 40.38 7.88 -23.50
C LYS A 106 39.48 6.67 -23.79
N ASN A 107 39.02 5.95 -22.76
CA ASN A 107 38.11 4.81 -22.92
C ASN A 107 36.66 5.21 -23.21
N ILE A 108 36.28 6.49 -23.18
CA ILE A 108 34.88 6.90 -23.41
C ILE A 108 34.53 6.71 -24.91
N PRO A 109 33.50 5.93 -25.27
CA PRO A 109 33.22 5.53 -26.66
C PRO A 109 32.39 6.54 -27.45
N ILE A 110 32.04 7.69 -26.87
CA ILE A 110 31.25 8.76 -27.49
C ILE A 110 32.00 10.09 -27.40
N PRO A 111 31.67 11.11 -28.22
CA PRO A 111 32.24 12.44 -28.07
C PRO A 111 32.10 12.99 -26.64
N TYR A 112 33.14 13.63 -26.11
CA TYR A 112 33.09 14.21 -24.76
C TYR A 112 33.82 15.54 -24.61
N GLY A 113 33.29 16.40 -23.75
CA GLY A 113 34.02 17.57 -23.24
C GLY A 113 34.79 17.21 -21.98
N LEU A 114 35.96 17.82 -21.76
CA LEU A 114 36.79 17.62 -20.58
C LEU A 114 36.90 18.92 -19.77
N PHE A 115 36.29 18.94 -18.60
CA PHE A 115 36.15 20.10 -17.74
C PHE A 115 36.89 19.86 -16.42
N ILE A 116 38.06 20.47 -16.26
CA ILE A 116 38.94 20.23 -15.11
C ILE A 116 38.89 21.41 -14.13
N THR A 117 38.77 21.14 -12.84
CA THR A 117 38.98 22.13 -11.78
C THR A 117 40.25 21.83 -10.99
N THR A 118 40.92 22.89 -10.51
CA THR A 118 42.04 22.82 -9.55
C THR A 118 42.05 24.08 -8.69
N ASP A 119 42.93 24.19 -7.70
CA ASP A 119 42.92 25.28 -6.69
C ASP A 119 43.97 26.38 -6.89
N THR A 120 44.95 26.19 -7.77
CA THR A 120 45.95 27.24 -8.07
C THR A 120 46.27 27.36 -9.56
N VAL A 121 46.80 28.52 -9.95
CA VAL A 121 47.19 28.79 -11.34
C VAL A 121 48.36 27.89 -11.77
N GLU A 122 49.30 27.60 -10.85
CA GLU A 122 50.45 26.74 -11.09
C GLU A 122 50.00 25.30 -11.36
N LYS A 123 49.07 24.77 -10.57
CA LYS A 123 48.49 23.45 -10.81
C LYS A 123 47.72 23.41 -12.13
N LYS A 124 46.97 24.47 -12.46
CA LYS A 124 46.28 24.59 -13.75
C LYS A 124 47.26 24.48 -14.91
N GLN A 125 48.40 25.16 -14.83
CA GLN A 125 49.44 25.09 -15.86
C GLN A 125 50.03 23.67 -15.98
N ALA A 126 50.38 23.04 -14.85
CA ALA A 126 50.91 21.67 -14.84
C ALA A 126 49.93 20.66 -15.45
N ILE A 127 48.63 20.78 -15.15
CA ILE A 127 47.58 19.95 -15.74
C ILE A 127 47.48 20.21 -17.24
N TYR A 128 47.47 21.49 -17.66
CA TYR A 128 47.41 21.87 -19.07
C TYR A 128 48.56 21.28 -19.89
N ASP A 129 49.78 21.31 -19.35
CA ASP A 129 50.97 20.76 -20.01
C ASP A 129 50.88 19.25 -20.24
N VAL A 130 50.22 18.52 -19.34
CA VAL A 130 49.96 17.08 -19.50
C VAL A 130 48.85 16.84 -20.51
N VAL A 131 47.72 17.57 -20.40
CA VAL A 131 46.57 17.41 -21.30
C VAL A 131 46.96 17.72 -22.74
N SER A 132 47.70 18.80 -22.98
CA SER A 132 48.17 19.20 -24.33
C SER A 132 49.08 18.15 -24.99
N LYS A 133 49.77 17.31 -24.22
CA LYS A 133 50.65 16.24 -24.72
C LYS A 133 49.95 14.88 -24.84
N SER A 134 48.75 14.74 -24.29
CA SER A 134 48.10 13.44 -24.07
C SER A 134 47.39 12.83 -25.29
N ASN A 135 47.39 13.52 -26.45
CA ASN A 135 46.65 13.16 -27.67
C ASN A 135 45.16 12.83 -27.40
N ILE A 136 44.55 13.52 -26.43
CA ILE A 136 43.14 13.33 -26.09
C ILE A 136 42.24 13.94 -27.17
N ASN A 137 41.21 13.20 -27.58
CA ASN A 137 40.25 13.64 -28.60
C ASN A 137 38.97 14.19 -27.97
N ALA A 138 39.10 15.19 -27.09
CA ALA A 138 37.96 15.86 -26.47
C ALA A 138 37.41 16.93 -27.42
N ILE A 139 36.08 17.03 -27.54
CA ILE A 139 35.41 18.05 -28.38
C ILE A 139 35.45 19.45 -27.75
N GLU A 140 35.72 19.51 -26.45
CA GLU A 140 35.86 20.75 -25.67
C GLU A 140 36.81 20.46 -24.50
N ILE A 141 37.71 21.40 -24.18
CA ILE A 141 38.61 21.29 -23.02
C ILE A 141 38.60 22.62 -22.27
N GLU A 142 38.30 22.58 -20.98
CA GLU A 142 38.34 23.74 -20.11
C GLU A 142 39.03 23.40 -18.78
N ILE A 143 39.85 24.32 -18.26
CA ILE A 143 40.49 24.20 -16.95
C ILE A 143 40.24 25.47 -16.13
N ARG A 144 39.48 25.34 -15.04
CA ARG A 144 39.11 26.44 -14.12
C ARG A 144 39.87 26.33 -12.80
N VAL A 145 40.25 27.48 -12.25
CA VAL A 145 40.79 27.58 -10.89
C VAL A 145 39.63 27.93 -9.96
N THR A 146 39.40 27.14 -8.92
CA THR A 146 38.33 27.31 -7.94
C THR A 146 38.91 27.40 -6.53
N PRO A 147 38.26 28.06 -5.56
CA PRO A 147 38.71 28.03 -4.17
C PRO A 147 38.87 26.60 -3.65
N ASN A 148 39.89 26.36 -2.81
CA ASN A 148 40.07 25.08 -2.11
C ASN A 148 39.04 24.95 -0.97
N ARG A 149 37.78 24.74 -1.34
CA ARG A 149 36.63 24.57 -0.45
C ARG A 149 35.71 23.49 -0.98
N GLY A 150 35.14 22.70 -0.07
CA GLY A 150 34.14 21.70 -0.42
C GLY A 150 34.68 20.50 -1.20
N ARG A 151 35.99 20.26 -1.13
CA ARG A 151 36.68 19.10 -1.73
C ARG A 151 36.40 18.97 -3.22
N ASP A 152 36.08 17.78 -3.71
CA ASP A 152 35.63 17.58 -5.10
C ASP A 152 34.17 18.00 -5.33
N VAL A 153 33.38 18.20 -4.27
CA VAL A 153 31.93 18.46 -4.33
C VAL A 153 31.60 19.88 -4.78
N ALA A 154 32.15 20.92 -4.13
CA ALA A 154 31.86 22.28 -4.55
C ALA A 154 32.40 22.61 -5.96
N PRO A 155 33.65 22.24 -6.33
CA PRO A 155 34.18 22.50 -7.66
C PRO A 155 33.37 21.84 -8.79
N LYS A 156 32.81 20.64 -8.59
CA LYS A 156 32.00 20.00 -9.64
C LYS A 156 30.63 20.64 -9.80
N TYR A 157 29.93 20.98 -8.72
CA TYR A 157 28.55 21.50 -8.83
C TYR A 157 28.49 23.02 -9.07
N ILE A 158 29.46 23.77 -8.56
CA ILE A 158 29.51 25.24 -8.66
C ILE A 158 30.48 25.65 -9.76
N GLY A 159 31.68 25.08 -9.76
CA GLY A 159 32.75 25.46 -10.71
C GLY A 159 32.40 25.21 -12.18
N TYR A 160 31.50 24.27 -12.47
CA TYR A 160 31.00 23.94 -13.82
C TYR A 160 29.47 23.84 -13.87
N GLN A 161 28.76 24.65 -13.08
CA GLN A 161 27.29 24.66 -13.07
C GLN A 161 26.68 24.86 -14.49
N ASP A 162 27.33 25.70 -15.30
CA ASP A 162 26.97 26.01 -16.69
C ASP A 162 27.10 24.82 -17.66
N VAL A 163 27.92 23.82 -17.34
CA VAL A 163 28.17 22.66 -18.20
C VAL A 163 26.98 21.70 -18.19
N TYR A 164 26.30 21.54 -17.06
CA TYR A 164 25.16 20.61 -16.93
C TYR A 164 23.98 20.97 -17.85
N ALA A 165 23.85 22.24 -18.26
CA ALA A 165 22.86 22.66 -19.24
C ALA A 165 23.24 22.28 -20.69
N ARG A 166 24.53 22.03 -20.97
CA ARG A 166 25.07 21.76 -22.31
C ARG A 166 25.27 20.28 -22.62
N TYR A 167 25.25 19.43 -21.59
CA TYR A 167 25.48 18.00 -21.66
C TYR A 167 24.42 17.25 -20.85
N GLU A 168 23.67 16.34 -21.49
CA GLU A 168 22.67 15.54 -20.77
C GLU A 168 23.33 14.50 -19.86
N ALA A 169 24.41 13.87 -20.32
CA ALA A 169 25.20 12.90 -19.56
C ALA A 169 26.53 13.50 -19.11
N PHE A 170 26.97 13.13 -17.90
CA PHE A 170 28.25 13.53 -17.37
C PHE A 170 28.93 12.40 -16.57
N LEU A 171 30.24 12.50 -16.43
CA LEU A 171 31.07 11.68 -15.56
C LEU A 171 31.79 12.57 -14.56
N HIS A 172 31.65 12.27 -13.28
CA HIS A 172 32.42 12.89 -12.20
C HIS A 172 33.58 11.99 -11.79
N ILE A 173 34.80 12.54 -11.82
CA ILE A 173 36.03 11.90 -11.37
C ILE A 173 36.94 12.90 -10.65
N HIS A 174 37.89 12.43 -9.86
CA HIS A 174 38.82 13.33 -9.17
C HIS A 174 40.13 12.66 -8.78
N SER A 175 41.17 13.46 -8.54
CA SER A 175 42.53 12.98 -8.29
C SER A 175 42.79 12.55 -6.84
N LYS A 176 41.85 11.87 -6.17
CA LYS A 176 41.97 11.51 -4.74
C LYS A 176 43.30 10.82 -4.40
N LYS A 177 44.01 11.35 -3.40
CA LYS A 177 45.09 10.65 -2.67
C LYS A 177 44.70 10.58 -1.19
N SER A 178 44.98 9.45 -0.54
CA SER A 178 44.91 9.37 0.94
C SER A 178 46.33 9.39 1.49
N LEU A 179 46.69 10.47 2.19
CA LEU A 179 47.99 10.62 2.85
C LEU A 179 48.07 9.86 4.18
N HIS A 180 46.94 9.43 4.74
CA HIS A 180 46.84 8.87 6.10
C HIS A 180 46.49 7.38 6.18
N ALA A 181 46.39 6.68 5.05
CA ALA A 181 46.00 5.28 5.02
C ALA A 181 46.88 4.49 4.04
N ASN A 182 47.98 3.90 4.54
CA ASN A 182 48.91 2.94 3.90
C ASN A 182 48.52 2.43 2.48
N GLY A 183 48.56 3.27 1.45
CA GLY A 183 48.21 2.91 0.06
C GLY A 183 46.71 2.71 -0.27
N LEU A 184 45.80 2.76 0.71
CA LEU A 184 44.34 2.55 0.53
C LEU A 184 43.70 3.57 -0.44
N GLY A 185 44.19 4.81 -0.47
CA GLY A 185 43.67 5.85 -1.37
C GLY A 185 43.92 5.56 -2.86
N THR A 186 45.08 4.98 -3.18
CA THR A 186 45.41 4.57 -4.57
C THR A 186 44.57 3.38 -4.99
N VAL A 187 44.41 2.38 -4.11
CA VAL A 187 43.56 1.21 -4.36
C VAL A 187 42.11 1.65 -4.60
N TRP A 188 41.60 2.58 -3.78
CA TRP A 188 40.24 3.09 -3.92
C TRP A 188 40.00 3.91 -5.18
N ARG A 189 40.92 4.82 -5.54
CA ARG A 189 40.82 5.60 -6.79
C ARG A 189 40.78 4.67 -8.01
N LYS A 190 41.73 3.73 -8.09
CA LYS A 190 41.78 2.76 -9.19
C LYS A 190 40.52 1.88 -9.22
N TYR A 191 40.03 1.45 -8.06
CA TYR A 191 38.77 0.73 -7.97
C TYR A 191 37.63 1.51 -8.63
N LEU A 192 37.44 2.79 -8.29
CA LEU A 192 36.36 3.61 -8.86
C LEU A 192 36.53 3.81 -10.38
N LEU A 193 37.73 4.19 -10.83
CA LEU A 193 38.03 4.42 -12.25
C LEU A 193 37.88 3.13 -13.07
N ASP A 194 38.38 2.01 -12.58
CA ASP A 194 38.28 0.71 -13.24
C ASP A 194 36.84 0.27 -13.47
N HIS A 195 35.93 0.61 -12.56
CA HIS A 195 34.51 0.28 -12.66
C HIS A 195 33.73 1.23 -13.56
N LEU A 196 34.10 2.51 -13.60
CA LEU A 196 33.38 3.54 -14.35
C LEU A 196 33.83 3.63 -15.82
N ILE A 197 35.14 3.58 -16.05
CA ILE A 197 35.79 3.85 -17.34
C ILE A 197 37.09 3.03 -17.53
N GLY A 198 37.18 1.84 -16.92
CA GLY A 198 38.41 1.03 -16.94
C GLY A 198 38.79 0.50 -18.32
N THR A 199 37.82 0.24 -19.19
CA THR A 199 37.98 -0.11 -20.61
C THR A 199 36.85 0.52 -21.40
N SER A 200 36.98 0.53 -22.74
CA SER A 200 35.92 1.04 -23.63
C SER A 200 34.60 0.30 -23.44
N GLU A 201 34.63 -1.03 -23.28
CA GLU A 201 33.44 -1.86 -23.05
C GLU A 201 32.76 -1.55 -21.71
N ILE A 202 33.55 -1.20 -20.68
CA ILE A 202 33.02 -0.80 -19.37
C ILE A 202 32.34 0.57 -19.48
N ALA A 203 32.98 1.54 -20.13
CA ALA A 203 32.41 2.87 -20.35
C ALA A 203 31.12 2.79 -21.18
N GLU A 204 31.12 1.97 -22.25
CA GLU A 204 29.95 1.70 -23.08
C GLU A 204 28.81 1.07 -22.27
N ALA A 205 29.10 0.03 -21.48
CA ALA A 205 28.11 -0.62 -20.62
C ALA A 205 27.47 0.35 -19.62
N ASN A 206 28.26 1.23 -19.01
CA ASN A 206 27.77 2.23 -18.07
C ASN A 206 26.91 3.31 -18.75
N LEU A 207 27.28 3.76 -19.95
CA LEU A 207 26.49 4.69 -20.75
C LEU A 207 25.17 4.07 -21.23
N LYS A 208 25.19 2.80 -21.64
CA LYS A 208 23.96 2.04 -21.97
C LYS A 208 23.06 1.90 -20.75
N LEU A 209 23.63 1.63 -19.58
CA LEU A 209 22.89 1.59 -18.31
C LEU A 209 22.28 2.96 -17.99
N LEU A 210 23.06 4.04 -18.10
CA LEU A 210 22.56 5.40 -17.91
C LEU A 210 21.47 5.75 -18.94
N SER A 211 21.50 5.16 -20.13
CA SER A 211 20.53 5.34 -21.21
C SER A 211 19.18 4.62 -20.97
N ALA A 212 19.16 3.60 -20.10
CA ALA A 212 17.93 2.90 -19.74
C ALA A 212 16.90 3.83 -19.08
N GLN A 213 15.61 3.46 -19.17
CA GLN A 213 14.52 4.34 -18.74
C GLN A 213 14.68 4.79 -17.27
N ASN A 214 14.70 6.12 -17.09
CA ASN A 214 14.75 6.84 -15.82
C ASN A 214 15.99 6.62 -14.93
N ILE A 215 17.08 6.01 -15.38
CA ILE A 215 18.33 5.95 -14.60
C ILE A 215 19.06 7.30 -14.64
N GLY A 216 19.22 7.93 -13.48
CA GLY A 216 19.88 9.23 -13.31
C GLY A 216 21.34 9.14 -12.84
N VAL A 217 21.72 8.06 -12.15
CA VAL A 217 23.10 7.85 -11.64
C VAL A 217 23.52 6.40 -11.79
N VAL A 218 24.75 6.17 -12.24
CA VAL A 218 25.43 4.86 -12.29
C VAL A 218 26.76 4.97 -11.56
N TYR A 219 26.99 4.14 -10.54
CA TYR A 219 28.16 4.24 -9.69
C TYR A 219 28.70 2.88 -9.19
N PRO A 220 30.00 2.77 -8.88
CA PRO A 220 30.57 1.54 -8.34
C PRO A 220 30.01 1.22 -6.95
N GLU A 221 29.67 -0.04 -6.71
CA GLU A 221 29.30 -0.51 -5.38
C GLU A 221 30.42 -0.28 -4.35
N HIS A 222 30.05 -0.15 -3.07
CA HIS A 222 31.02 -0.08 -1.98
C HIS A 222 31.95 -1.31 -1.95
N GLU A 223 33.27 -1.09 -1.93
CA GLU A 223 34.23 -2.14 -1.59
C GLU A 223 34.00 -2.60 -0.14
N LYS A 224 34.31 -3.87 0.17
CA LYS A 224 33.97 -4.50 1.44
C LYS A 224 34.48 -3.75 2.68
N GLN A 225 35.63 -3.10 2.59
CA GLN A 225 36.19 -2.30 3.67
C GLN A 225 35.44 -0.97 3.82
N VAL A 226 35.16 -0.28 2.70
CA VAL A 226 34.39 0.98 2.69
C VAL A 226 32.98 0.77 3.22
N LYS A 227 32.34 -0.36 2.86
CA LYS A 227 30.97 -0.68 3.27
C LYS A 227 30.78 -0.68 4.80
N LYS A 228 31.81 -1.04 5.57
CA LYS A 228 31.77 -1.05 7.04
C LYS A 228 31.73 0.35 7.66
N HIS A 229 32.09 1.37 6.89
CA HIS A 229 32.16 2.76 7.33
C HIS A 229 31.04 3.62 6.78
N ILE A 230 30.09 3.04 6.04
CA ILE A 230 28.91 3.75 5.55
C ILE A 230 28.01 4.11 6.74
N ASN A 231 27.96 5.40 7.03
CA ASN A 231 27.21 5.95 8.13
C ASN A 231 26.85 7.43 7.84
N TRP A 232 25.84 7.98 8.52
CA TRP A 232 25.52 9.41 8.44
C TRP A 232 26.59 10.27 9.10
N GLY A 233 27.31 9.74 10.09
CA GLY A 233 28.35 10.51 10.75
C GLY A 233 27.78 11.73 11.50
N TYR A 234 28.47 12.85 11.42
CA TYR A 234 28.00 14.15 11.92
C TYR A 234 27.15 14.92 10.88
N ASP A 235 26.89 14.34 9.71
CA ASP A 235 26.25 15.03 8.59
C ASP A 235 24.73 14.95 8.59
N PHE A 236 24.11 14.08 9.40
CA PHE A 236 22.65 13.93 9.42
C PHE A 236 21.89 15.26 9.57
N PRO A 237 22.25 16.17 10.51
CA PRO A 237 21.54 17.45 10.64
C PRO A 237 21.69 18.35 9.41
N ILE A 238 22.88 18.37 8.80
CA ILE A 238 23.18 19.17 7.61
C ILE A 238 22.42 18.61 6.39
N ALA A 239 22.46 17.29 6.21
CA ALA A 239 21.72 16.58 5.16
C ALA A 239 20.20 16.77 5.31
N LYS A 240 19.68 16.72 6.54
CA LYS A 240 18.27 16.97 6.83
C LYS A 240 17.85 18.38 6.42
N GLU A 241 18.66 19.41 6.73
CA GLU A 241 18.36 20.79 6.34
C GLU A 241 18.48 21.00 4.82
N LEU A 242 19.50 20.40 4.19
CA LEU A 242 19.67 20.42 2.73
C LEU A 242 18.45 19.82 2.01
N LEU A 243 18.03 18.62 2.41
CA LEU A 243 16.91 17.89 1.81
C LEU A 243 15.57 18.59 2.08
N ARG A 244 15.42 19.26 3.23
CA ARG A 244 14.22 20.05 3.54
C ARG A 244 13.99 21.17 2.52
N LYS A 245 15.05 21.80 2.01
CA LYS A 245 14.96 22.87 1.00
C LYS A 245 14.37 22.40 -0.33
N VAL A 246 14.47 21.11 -0.64
CA VAL A 246 13.89 20.49 -1.86
C VAL A 246 12.61 19.69 -1.57
N GLY A 247 12.01 19.88 -0.39
CA GLY A 247 10.76 19.21 0.00
C GLY A 247 10.92 17.73 0.30
N VAL A 248 12.08 17.31 0.83
CA VAL A 248 12.34 15.96 1.33
C VAL A 248 12.53 16.00 2.85
N THR A 249 11.72 15.23 3.57
CA THR A 249 11.88 15.05 5.02
C THR A 249 12.76 13.85 5.29
N LEU A 250 13.99 14.09 5.77
CA LEU A 250 14.91 13.02 6.13
C LEU A 250 14.59 12.45 7.53
N ASP A 251 14.26 11.15 7.57
CA ASP A 251 14.12 10.36 8.80
C ASP A 251 15.39 9.56 9.07
N SER A 252 15.71 9.32 10.35
CA SER A 252 16.93 8.60 10.73
C SER A 252 16.89 7.10 10.39
N ASN A 253 15.71 6.55 10.08
CA ASN A 253 15.49 5.20 9.57
C ASN A 253 15.44 5.13 8.04
N THR A 254 15.58 6.26 7.34
CA THR A 254 15.76 6.27 5.89
C THR A 254 17.03 5.51 5.56
N ILE A 255 16.96 4.58 4.61
CA ILE A 255 18.13 3.84 4.17
C ILE A 255 19.13 4.82 3.55
N LEU A 256 20.37 4.77 4.04
CA LEU A 256 21.50 5.50 3.49
C LEU A 256 22.22 4.64 2.44
N GLU A 257 22.34 5.19 1.25
CA GLU A 257 23.10 4.66 0.13
C GLU A 257 23.51 5.86 -0.74
N PHE A 258 24.73 5.83 -1.26
CA PHE A 258 25.29 6.94 -2.05
C PHE A 258 26.55 6.49 -2.81
N PRO A 259 26.96 7.19 -3.88
CA PRO A 259 28.25 6.96 -4.54
C PRO A 259 29.41 7.29 -3.61
N SER A 260 29.87 6.32 -2.81
CA SER A 260 31.01 6.51 -1.91
C SER A 260 32.24 6.92 -2.72
N GLY A 261 32.88 8.02 -2.35
CA GLY A 261 34.01 8.55 -3.10
C GLY A 261 33.61 9.44 -4.27
N SER A 262 32.33 9.79 -4.43
CA SER A 262 31.83 10.87 -5.27
C SER A 262 32.25 10.82 -6.76
N MET A 263 32.55 9.62 -7.27
CA MET A 263 32.78 9.35 -8.69
C MET A 263 31.64 8.51 -9.26
N PHE A 264 31.00 8.99 -10.32
CA PHE A 264 29.83 8.34 -10.92
C PHE A 264 29.52 8.93 -12.30
N TRP A 265 28.84 8.13 -13.12
CA TRP A 265 28.13 8.62 -14.30
C TRP A 265 26.76 9.16 -13.88
N GLY A 266 26.33 10.30 -14.40
CA GLY A 266 25.06 10.92 -14.06
C GLY A 266 24.38 11.62 -15.23
N ARG A 267 23.07 11.83 -15.11
CA ARG A 267 22.31 12.72 -15.98
C ARG A 267 22.15 14.09 -15.33
N SER A 268 22.37 15.16 -16.07
CA SER A 268 22.26 16.53 -15.55
C SER A 268 20.89 16.82 -14.95
N ARG A 269 19.81 16.37 -15.62
CA ARG A 269 18.43 16.47 -15.11
C ARG A 269 18.19 15.77 -13.78
N ALA A 270 18.98 14.75 -13.44
CA ALA A 270 18.84 13.99 -12.19
C ALA A 270 19.42 14.71 -10.97
N ILE A 271 20.31 15.68 -11.20
CA ILE A 271 20.91 16.51 -10.14
C ILE A 271 20.36 17.94 -10.15
N GLN A 272 19.36 18.24 -10.99
CA GLN A 272 18.84 19.60 -11.16
C GLN A 272 18.40 20.23 -9.83
N LEU A 273 17.74 19.45 -8.97
CA LEU A 273 17.32 19.91 -7.64
C LEU A 273 18.48 20.37 -6.75
N LEU A 274 19.68 19.81 -6.93
CA LEU A 274 20.89 20.24 -6.23
C LEU A 274 21.44 21.53 -6.84
N LEU A 275 21.44 21.65 -8.17
CA LEU A 275 21.89 22.85 -8.87
C LEU A 275 20.98 24.05 -8.56
N ASP A 276 19.67 23.83 -8.45
CA ASP A 276 18.66 24.85 -8.15
C ASP A 276 18.73 25.39 -6.72
N LEU A 277 19.47 24.73 -5.82
CA LEU A 277 19.77 25.27 -4.50
C LEU A 277 20.71 26.48 -4.57
N ASN A 278 21.35 26.72 -5.72
CA ASN A 278 22.24 27.86 -5.98
C ASN A 278 23.28 28.05 -4.87
N LEU A 279 23.91 26.95 -4.47
CA LEU A 279 24.98 26.96 -3.48
C LEU A 279 26.20 27.70 -4.01
N ASP A 280 26.90 28.40 -3.12
CA ASP A 280 28.16 29.08 -3.40
C ASP A 280 29.32 28.45 -2.61
N PHE A 281 30.56 28.68 -3.04
CA PHE A 281 31.77 28.25 -2.32
C PHE A 281 31.81 28.77 -0.87
N ALA A 282 31.16 29.91 -0.61
CA ALA A 282 31.03 30.49 0.72
C ALA A 282 30.25 29.58 1.70
N ASP A 283 29.30 28.77 1.21
CA ASP A 283 28.49 27.84 2.01
C ASP A 283 29.30 26.65 2.55
N PHE A 284 30.46 26.39 1.96
CA PHE A 284 31.36 25.32 2.38
C PHE A 284 32.39 25.86 3.38
N PRO A 285 32.66 25.16 4.49
CA PRO A 285 33.68 25.59 5.43
C PRO A 285 35.08 25.60 4.78
N GLU A 286 36.00 26.40 5.32
CA GLU A 286 37.41 26.36 4.93
C GLU A 286 38.02 24.99 5.21
N GLU A 287 38.84 24.46 4.30
CA GLU A 287 39.52 23.17 4.49
C GLU A 287 40.60 23.30 5.59
N LYS A 288 40.32 22.74 6.78
CA LYS A 288 41.21 22.66 7.95
C LYS A 288 41.51 21.21 8.33
N GLY A 289 41.32 20.27 7.39
CA GLY A 289 41.52 18.84 7.62
C GLY A 289 40.32 18.12 8.25
N GLN A 290 39.11 18.68 8.14
CA GLN A 290 37.89 18.05 8.64
C GLN A 290 37.69 16.67 8.00
N ILE A 291 37.33 15.66 8.78
CA ILE A 291 37.15 14.30 8.26
C ILE A 291 35.68 13.95 7.96
N ASP A 292 34.72 14.71 8.50
CA ASP A 292 33.27 14.50 8.40
C ASP A 292 32.51 15.77 8.83
N GLY A 293 31.17 15.81 8.75
CA GLY A 293 30.36 16.89 9.34
C GLY A 293 30.42 18.21 8.55
N THR A 294 30.47 18.14 7.22
CA THR A 294 30.53 19.32 6.35
C THR A 294 29.48 19.26 5.25
N LEU A 295 29.14 20.40 4.66
CA LEU A 295 28.17 20.46 3.57
C LEU A 295 28.55 19.55 2.38
N ALA A 296 29.85 19.41 2.08
CA ALA A 296 30.32 18.51 1.03
C ALA A 296 29.94 17.04 1.30
N HIS A 297 30.17 16.58 2.52
CA HIS A 297 29.83 15.22 2.95
C HIS A 297 28.32 15.01 3.03
N ALA A 298 27.57 16.01 3.48
CA ALA A 298 26.11 15.97 3.47
C ALA A 298 25.52 15.87 2.04
N ILE A 299 26.07 16.61 1.07
CA ILE A 299 25.68 16.53 -0.35
C ILE A 299 26.03 15.14 -0.92
N GLU A 300 27.23 14.63 -0.67
CA GLU A 300 27.64 13.29 -1.14
C GLU A 300 26.65 12.21 -0.64
N ARG A 301 26.35 12.21 0.66
CA ARG A 301 25.43 11.24 1.29
C ARG A 301 23.97 11.43 0.91
N SER A 302 23.58 12.61 0.45
CA SER A 302 22.20 12.93 0.05
C SER A 302 21.95 12.79 -1.45
N LEU A 303 22.99 12.54 -2.25
CA LEU A 303 22.92 12.60 -3.71
C LEU A 303 21.81 11.70 -4.28
N LEU A 304 21.73 10.44 -3.84
CA LEU A 304 20.72 9.52 -4.39
C LEU A 304 19.29 9.87 -3.95
N LEU A 305 19.11 10.49 -2.78
CA LEU A 305 17.82 10.99 -2.33
C LEU A 305 17.35 12.18 -3.21
N LEU A 306 18.27 13.05 -3.62
CA LEU A 306 18.02 14.13 -4.57
C LEU A 306 17.68 13.58 -5.96
N VAL A 307 18.42 12.57 -6.42
CA VAL A 307 18.17 11.87 -7.69
C VAL A 307 16.77 11.25 -7.68
N GLU A 308 16.39 10.54 -6.62
CA GLU A 308 15.04 9.98 -6.50
C GLU A 308 13.96 11.06 -6.46
N LYS A 309 14.19 12.16 -5.74
CA LYS A 309 13.26 13.29 -5.70
C LYS A 309 13.05 13.94 -7.07
N SER A 310 14.05 13.89 -7.95
CA SER A 310 13.94 14.36 -9.34
C SER A 310 13.19 13.39 -10.27
N GLY A 311 12.68 12.26 -9.74
CA GLY A 311 11.99 11.23 -10.52
C GLY A 311 12.91 10.20 -11.18
N HIS A 312 14.20 10.19 -10.83
CA HIS A 312 15.19 9.29 -11.41
C HIS A 312 15.54 8.15 -10.47
N SER A 313 15.86 6.99 -11.03
CA SER A 313 16.46 5.86 -10.32
C SER A 313 17.99 5.89 -10.41
N TRP A 314 18.64 4.93 -9.78
CA TRP A 314 20.10 4.79 -9.81
C TRP A 314 20.49 3.31 -9.88
N ALA A 315 21.71 3.05 -10.34
CA ALA A 315 22.24 1.70 -10.49
C ALA A 315 23.66 1.56 -9.92
N ARG A 316 23.88 0.43 -9.25
CA ARG A 316 25.19 0.00 -8.75
C ARG A 316 25.86 -0.91 -9.77
N ILE A 317 27.17 -0.78 -9.92
CA ILE A 317 27.97 -1.65 -10.79
C ILE A 317 29.14 -2.29 -10.04
N THR A 318 29.58 -3.44 -10.52
CA THR A 318 30.70 -4.21 -9.96
C THR A 318 31.46 -4.93 -11.08
N LYS A 319 32.78 -5.07 -10.96
CA LYS A 319 33.57 -5.96 -11.83
C LYS A 319 33.61 -7.40 -11.29
N ARG A 320 33.08 -7.64 -10.09
CA ARG A 320 33.06 -8.96 -9.46
C ARG A 320 32.05 -9.84 -10.19
N GLN A 321 32.43 -11.08 -10.51
CA GLN A 321 31.46 -12.05 -10.99
C GLN A 321 30.48 -12.40 -9.88
N LEU A 322 29.19 -12.24 -10.19
CA LEU A 322 28.09 -12.58 -9.30
C LEU A 322 27.57 -13.99 -9.62
N GLY A 323 26.87 -14.63 -8.68
CA GLY A 323 26.31 -15.97 -8.87
C GLY A 323 25.22 -16.03 -9.95
N LYS A 324 24.80 -17.25 -10.34
CA LYS A 324 23.83 -17.50 -11.44
C LYS A 324 22.48 -16.78 -11.32
N ASN A 325 22.11 -16.29 -10.12
CA ASN A 325 20.84 -15.60 -9.86
C ASN A 325 21.00 -14.07 -9.76
N ALA A 326 22.14 -13.51 -10.16
CA ALA A 326 22.36 -12.07 -10.16
C ALA A 326 21.45 -11.35 -11.15
N PRO A 327 21.07 -10.09 -10.89
CA PRO A 327 20.29 -9.30 -11.84
C PRO A 327 21.05 -9.13 -13.15
N SER A 328 20.33 -9.09 -14.26
CA SER A 328 20.85 -8.65 -15.55
C SER A 328 20.25 -7.28 -15.89
N PHE A 329 20.78 -6.64 -16.94
CA PHE A 329 20.25 -5.37 -17.46
C PHE A 329 18.72 -5.42 -17.65
N ASN A 330 18.19 -6.54 -18.16
CA ASN A 330 16.76 -6.71 -18.44
C ASN A 330 15.91 -7.13 -17.22
N THR A 331 16.52 -7.53 -16.10
CA THR A 331 15.81 -8.03 -14.91
C THR A 331 16.04 -7.20 -13.66
N MET A 332 16.74 -6.06 -13.81
CA MET A 332 17.00 -5.14 -12.70
C MET A 332 15.68 -4.64 -12.10
N MET A 333 15.61 -4.65 -10.78
CA MET A 333 14.52 -4.05 -10.01
C MET A 333 15.08 -2.90 -9.19
N PHE A 334 14.28 -1.86 -9.01
CA PHE A 334 14.64 -0.68 -8.23
C PHE A 334 13.73 -0.54 -7.00
N VAL A 335 14.35 -0.31 -5.85
CA VAL A 335 13.70 0.02 -4.59
C VAL A 335 14.20 1.41 -4.19
N PRO A 336 13.31 2.42 -4.08
CA PRO A 336 13.72 3.75 -3.70
C PRO A 336 14.19 3.80 -2.24
N LEU A 337 15.13 4.71 -1.96
CA LEU A 337 15.55 5.11 -0.63
C LEU A 337 14.49 6.02 0.02
N LEU A 338 13.88 6.93 -0.73
CA LEU A 338 12.76 7.75 -0.27
C LEU A 338 11.55 6.87 0.09
N GLY A 339 11.03 7.04 1.31
CA GLY A 339 9.94 6.22 1.83
C GLY A 339 10.40 4.93 2.50
N SER A 340 11.70 4.59 2.45
CA SER A 340 12.25 3.39 3.10
C SER A 340 12.13 3.42 4.62
N GLU A 341 12.07 4.60 5.24
CA GLU A 341 11.78 4.80 6.66
C GLU A 341 10.40 4.25 7.04
N ARG A 342 9.44 4.26 6.11
CA ARG A 342 8.08 3.74 6.33
C ARG A 342 8.05 2.21 6.46
N SER A 343 9.17 1.53 6.19
CA SER A 343 9.33 0.10 6.43
C SER A 343 9.63 -0.29 7.87
N GLU A 344 9.92 0.69 8.74
CA GLU A 344 9.85 0.49 10.18
C GLU A 344 8.39 0.27 10.58
N ILE A 345 8.12 -0.88 11.19
CA ILE A 345 6.81 -1.19 11.72
C ILE A 345 6.69 -0.46 13.05
N GLY A 346 5.93 0.63 13.08
CA GLY A 346 5.67 1.36 14.32
C GLY A 346 5.15 0.42 15.42
N LEU A 347 5.48 0.72 16.68
CA LEU A 347 5.06 -0.09 17.83
C LEU A 347 3.54 -0.37 17.83
N VAL A 348 2.71 0.59 17.40
CA VAL A 348 1.25 0.45 17.28
C VAL A 348 0.83 -0.45 16.11
N SER A 349 1.56 -0.46 15.00
CA SER A 349 1.30 -1.39 13.88
C SER A 349 1.54 -2.86 14.27
N THR A 350 2.22 -3.11 15.42
CA THR A 350 2.30 -4.44 16.02
C THR A 350 1.05 -4.84 16.81
N THR A 351 0.26 -3.87 17.30
CA THR A 351 -0.95 -4.09 18.12
C THR A 351 -2.26 -3.95 17.32
N ILE A 352 -2.27 -3.16 16.24
CA ILE A 352 -3.40 -2.98 15.30
C ILE A 352 -2.95 -3.44 13.92
N ARG A 353 -2.84 -4.77 13.76
CA ARG A 353 -2.20 -5.43 12.63
C ARG A 353 -2.89 -5.15 11.29
N GLU A 354 -4.19 -4.90 11.32
CA GLU A 354 -4.99 -4.55 10.14
C GLU A 354 -4.51 -3.25 9.46
N THR A 355 -3.89 -2.35 10.22
CA THR A 355 -3.30 -1.08 9.72
C THR A 355 -1.82 -1.19 9.35
N LEU A 356 -1.25 -2.40 9.39
CA LEU A 356 0.13 -2.63 9.01
C LEU A 356 0.37 -2.17 7.57
N ARG A 357 1.32 -1.25 7.42
CA ARG A 357 1.68 -0.63 6.14
C ARG A 357 2.07 -1.66 5.08
N ILE A 358 1.72 -1.35 3.83
CA ILE A 358 2.17 -2.08 2.65
C ILE A 358 3.38 -1.32 2.10
N LEU A 359 4.54 -1.98 2.03
CA LEU A 359 5.70 -1.41 1.35
C LEU A 359 5.40 -1.28 -0.14
N THR A 360 5.87 -0.22 -0.78
CA THR A 360 5.57 0.04 -2.20
C THR A 360 6.80 0.35 -3.01
N ALA A 361 6.74 0.04 -4.30
CA ALA A 361 7.65 0.60 -5.29
C ALA A 361 6.87 1.13 -6.50
N PRO A 362 7.34 2.22 -7.14
CA PRO A 362 6.73 2.72 -8.36
C PRO A 362 6.98 1.75 -9.53
N GLN A 363 5.97 1.60 -10.39
CA GLN A 363 6.05 0.89 -11.67
C GLN A 363 5.60 1.84 -12.77
N CYS A 364 6.51 2.18 -13.70
CA CYS A 364 6.24 3.08 -14.83
C CYS A 364 5.45 2.36 -15.93
N ASP A 365 4.19 2.06 -15.65
CA ASP A 365 3.25 1.44 -16.58
C ASP A 365 1.94 2.25 -16.52
N SER A 366 1.62 2.93 -17.62
CA SER A 366 0.48 3.84 -17.71
C SER A 366 -0.86 3.12 -17.91
N ARG A 367 -0.87 1.79 -18.04
CA ARG A 367 -2.11 1.04 -18.21
C ARG A 367 -3.01 1.19 -16.97
N PRO A 368 -4.30 1.55 -17.13
CA PRO A 368 -5.24 1.63 -16.02
C PRO A 368 -5.37 0.28 -15.30
N ARG A 369 -5.42 0.32 -13.96
CA ARG A 369 -5.64 -0.88 -13.15
C ARG A 369 -6.55 -0.60 -11.96
N LEU A 370 -7.59 -1.41 -11.82
CA LEU A 370 -8.47 -1.41 -10.65
C LEU A 370 -7.92 -2.33 -9.56
N ASN A 371 -7.77 -1.80 -8.34
CA ASN A 371 -7.25 -2.51 -7.18
C ASN A 371 -8.33 -2.64 -6.09
N LEU A 372 -9.02 -3.78 -6.01
CA LEU A 372 -9.99 -4.04 -4.94
C LEU A 372 -9.28 -4.49 -3.66
N MET A 373 -9.47 -3.76 -2.58
CA MET A 373 -8.86 -4.04 -1.28
C MET A 373 -9.84 -4.81 -0.39
N LEU A 374 -9.49 -6.05 -0.04
CA LEU A 374 -10.28 -6.93 0.81
C LEU A 374 -9.46 -7.45 1.99
N HIS A 375 -10.12 -7.74 3.10
CA HIS A 375 -9.47 -8.44 4.22
C HIS A 375 -9.41 -9.96 3.99
N THR A 376 -10.37 -10.53 3.25
CA THR A 376 -10.43 -11.96 2.91
C THR A 376 -11.20 -12.19 1.61
N VAL A 377 -10.88 -13.29 0.94
CA VAL A 377 -11.67 -13.84 -0.19
C VAL A 377 -12.18 -15.25 0.13
N ASN A 378 -12.07 -15.72 1.38
CA ASN A 378 -12.53 -17.05 1.74
C ASN A 378 -14.07 -17.15 1.62
N PRO A 379 -14.63 -18.08 0.81
CA PRO A 379 -16.08 -18.21 0.62
C PRO A 379 -16.89 -18.32 1.92
N ALA A 380 -16.33 -18.97 2.94
CA ALA A 380 -16.99 -19.15 4.23
C ALA A 380 -17.13 -17.85 5.03
N ALA A 381 -16.31 -16.83 4.72
CA ALA A 381 -16.30 -15.52 5.35
C ALA A 381 -16.99 -14.43 4.50
N ILE A 382 -17.43 -14.75 3.28
CA ILE A 382 -18.15 -13.81 2.43
C ILE A 382 -19.60 -13.69 2.94
N PHE A 383 -19.87 -12.55 3.57
CA PHE A 383 -21.18 -12.11 4.03
C PHE A 383 -21.32 -10.61 3.79
N GLY A 384 -22.55 -10.13 3.58
CA GLY A 384 -22.90 -8.71 3.61
C GLY A 384 -21.99 -7.83 2.75
N GLY A 385 -21.15 -7.02 3.40
CA GLY A 385 -20.30 -6.01 2.75
C GLY A 385 -19.31 -6.54 1.73
N ILE A 386 -18.73 -7.74 1.90
CA ILE A 386 -17.79 -8.31 0.89
C ILE A 386 -18.54 -8.70 -0.38
N ASP A 387 -19.71 -9.31 -0.23
CA ASP A 387 -20.55 -9.71 -1.38
C ASP A 387 -21.02 -8.47 -2.16
N THR A 388 -21.42 -7.43 -1.44
CA THR A 388 -21.78 -6.13 -2.02
C THR A 388 -20.60 -5.51 -2.77
N ALA A 389 -19.41 -5.52 -2.16
CA ALA A 389 -18.20 -4.99 -2.79
C ALA A 389 -17.81 -5.76 -4.06
N LEU A 390 -17.89 -7.09 -4.05
CA LEU A 390 -17.58 -7.90 -5.24
C LEU A 390 -18.57 -7.65 -6.39
N LYS A 391 -19.87 -7.48 -6.08
CA LYS A 391 -20.90 -7.16 -7.09
C LYS A 391 -20.67 -5.79 -7.73
N LEU A 392 -20.54 -4.75 -6.91
CA LEU A 392 -20.31 -3.39 -7.40
C LEU A 392 -18.98 -3.29 -8.16
N PHE A 393 -17.95 -3.99 -7.69
CA PHE A 393 -16.69 -4.08 -8.39
C PHE A 393 -16.83 -4.77 -9.76
N ALA A 394 -17.61 -5.85 -9.86
CA ALA A 394 -17.89 -6.50 -11.14
C ALA A 394 -18.66 -5.58 -12.11
N GLU A 395 -19.61 -4.79 -11.61
CA GLU A 395 -20.32 -3.79 -12.42
C GLU A 395 -19.37 -2.69 -12.94
N MET A 396 -18.45 -2.21 -12.08
CA MET A 396 -17.39 -1.27 -12.49
C MET A 396 -16.48 -1.88 -13.56
N LEU A 397 -16.06 -3.14 -13.41
CA LEU A 397 -15.25 -3.84 -14.42
C LEU A 397 -15.98 -3.95 -15.75
N GLN A 398 -17.26 -4.35 -15.73
CA GLN A 398 -18.07 -4.47 -16.94
C GLN A 398 -18.20 -3.13 -17.67
N ALA A 399 -18.41 -2.03 -16.93
CA ALA A 399 -18.53 -0.69 -17.50
C ALA A 399 -17.20 -0.11 -18.00
N ALA A 400 -16.05 -0.60 -17.50
CA ALA A 400 -14.72 -0.13 -17.91
C ALA A 400 -14.22 -0.81 -19.19
N GLY A 401 -14.78 -1.98 -19.54
CA GLY A 401 -14.38 -2.76 -20.71
C GLY A 401 -13.10 -3.57 -20.49
N ASP A 402 -12.56 -4.14 -21.56
CA ASP A 402 -11.43 -5.10 -21.50
C ASP A 402 -10.05 -4.42 -21.41
N ASP A 403 -9.98 -3.10 -21.55
CA ASP A 403 -8.71 -2.37 -21.61
C ASP A 403 -8.13 -1.97 -20.23
N ILE A 404 -8.48 -2.72 -19.19
CA ILE A 404 -7.99 -2.50 -17.83
C ILE A 404 -7.33 -3.76 -17.26
N ASP A 405 -6.37 -3.58 -16.36
CA ASP A 405 -5.90 -4.68 -15.52
C ASP A 405 -6.67 -4.68 -14.18
N VAL A 406 -6.74 -5.84 -13.53
CA VAL A 406 -7.50 -6.04 -12.28
C VAL A 406 -6.65 -6.73 -11.24
N ARG A 407 -6.64 -6.19 -10.02
CA ARG A 407 -5.94 -6.78 -8.88
C ARG A 407 -6.81 -6.74 -7.61
N ILE A 408 -7.04 -7.89 -7.00
CA ILE A 408 -7.70 -8.00 -5.69
C ILE A 408 -6.61 -8.19 -4.63
N ILE A 409 -6.41 -7.23 -3.74
CA ILE A 409 -5.36 -7.24 -2.72
C ILE A 409 -5.96 -7.72 -1.40
N VAL A 410 -5.48 -8.87 -0.90
CA VAL A 410 -5.98 -9.51 0.32
C VAL A 410 -4.97 -9.36 1.45
N THR A 411 -5.31 -8.61 2.50
CA THR A 411 -4.33 -8.24 3.55
C THR A 411 -4.39 -9.12 4.80
N GLU A 412 -5.55 -9.67 5.19
CA GLU A 412 -5.70 -10.29 6.53
C GLU A 412 -5.74 -11.82 6.51
N ALA A 413 -6.27 -12.43 5.46
CA ALA A 413 -6.38 -13.88 5.33
C ALA A 413 -5.52 -14.43 4.17
N LEU A 414 -4.87 -15.57 4.42
CA LEU A 414 -4.16 -16.30 3.37
C LEU A 414 -5.15 -16.69 2.27
N VAL A 415 -4.73 -16.53 1.01
CA VAL A 415 -5.54 -16.91 -0.14
C VAL A 415 -5.32 -18.39 -0.40
N SER A 416 -6.28 -19.22 0.01
CA SER A 416 -6.28 -20.67 -0.26
C SER A 416 -7.42 -21.08 -1.19
N ASP A 417 -8.62 -20.59 -0.90
CA ASP A 417 -9.85 -20.89 -1.61
C ASP A 417 -10.45 -19.56 -2.07
N VAL A 418 -10.96 -19.53 -3.28
CA VAL A 418 -11.58 -18.35 -3.91
C VAL A 418 -13.03 -18.69 -4.24
N PRO A 419 -13.96 -17.72 -4.21
CA PRO A 419 -15.33 -17.94 -4.61
C PRO A 419 -15.41 -18.15 -6.13
N ASP A 420 -16.47 -18.84 -6.58
CA ASP A 420 -16.73 -19.15 -8.00
C ASP A 420 -16.63 -17.91 -8.90
N ALA A 421 -17.10 -16.75 -8.41
CA ALA A 421 -17.02 -15.48 -9.11
C ALA A 421 -15.59 -15.00 -9.43
N LEU A 422 -14.58 -15.56 -8.77
CA LEU A 422 -13.17 -15.20 -8.90
C LEU A 422 -12.30 -16.36 -9.40
N GLU A 423 -12.89 -17.47 -9.88
CA GLU A 423 -12.12 -18.64 -10.36
C GLU A 423 -11.13 -18.32 -11.49
N ASN A 424 -11.46 -17.34 -12.33
CA ASN A 424 -10.61 -16.93 -13.46
C ASN A 424 -9.41 -16.06 -13.06
N TYR A 425 -9.25 -15.74 -11.77
CA TYR A 425 -8.16 -14.89 -11.29
C TYR A 425 -6.94 -15.72 -10.91
N ILE A 426 -5.75 -15.25 -11.30
CA ILE A 426 -4.49 -15.89 -10.94
C ILE A 426 -4.09 -15.47 -9.53
N VAL A 427 -3.97 -16.43 -8.61
CA VAL A 427 -3.49 -16.18 -7.26
C VAL A 427 -1.96 -16.01 -7.26
N GLN A 428 -1.49 -14.88 -6.75
CA GLN A 428 -0.08 -14.53 -6.64
C GLN A 428 0.25 -14.03 -5.24
N LYS A 429 1.55 -13.92 -4.92
CA LYS A 429 2.02 -13.43 -3.61
C LYS A 429 2.72 -12.08 -3.77
N ILE A 430 2.51 -11.20 -2.80
CA ILE A 430 3.20 -9.90 -2.76
C ILE A 430 4.73 -10.11 -2.84
N GLY A 431 5.38 -9.30 -3.69
CA GLY A 431 6.81 -9.41 -4.01
C GLY A 431 7.19 -10.48 -5.05
N ASN A 432 6.25 -11.32 -5.49
CA ASN A 432 6.46 -12.32 -6.55
C ASN A 432 5.38 -12.20 -7.65
N GLU A 433 5.02 -10.96 -7.99
CA GLU A 433 4.02 -10.64 -9.00
C GLU A 433 4.59 -10.85 -10.42
N LYS A 434 3.87 -11.58 -11.26
CA LYS A 434 4.07 -11.74 -12.70
C LYS A 434 2.99 -10.98 -13.46
N PRO A 435 3.30 -10.46 -14.67
CA PRO A 435 2.31 -9.80 -15.52
C PRO A 435 1.09 -10.71 -15.78
N ALA A 436 -0.10 -10.21 -15.44
CA ALA A 436 -1.38 -10.88 -15.65
C ALA A 436 -2.53 -9.86 -15.61
N ARG A 437 -3.60 -10.13 -16.36
CA ARG A 437 -4.80 -9.26 -16.44
C ARG A 437 -5.64 -9.29 -15.17
N HIS A 438 -5.84 -10.47 -14.60
CA HIS A 438 -6.72 -10.70 -13.44
C HIS A 438 -5.93 -11.40 -12.34
N VAL A 439 -5.66 -10.69 -11.24
CA VAL A 439 -4.80 -11.18 -10.16
C VAL A 439 -5.52 -11.10 -8.82
N ILE A 440 -5.43 -12.16 -8.02
CA ILE A 440 -5.65 -12.08 -6.57
C ILE A 440 -4.27 -12.10 -5.91
N LEU A 441 -3.94 -11.03 -5.20
CA LEU A 441 -2.67 -10.88 -4.52
C LEU A 441 -2.81 -11.17 -3.02
N ASP A 442 -2.17 -12.24 -2.57
CA ASP A 442 -1.96 -12.51 -1.15
C ASP A 442 -0.90 -11.52 -0.61
N ALA A 443 -1.36 -10.55 0.18
CA ALA A 443 -0.55 -9.51 0.81
C ALA A 443 -0.37 -9.74 2.33
N THR A 444 -0.60 -10.96 2.83
CA THR A 444 -0.43 -11.28 4.26
C THR A 444 1.03 -11.20 4.73
N SER A 445 1.99 -11.28 3.80
CA SER A 445 3.43 -11.11 4.05
C SER A 445 3.96 -9.69 3.77
N ARG A 446 3.07 -8.68 3.66
CA ARG A 446 3.40 -7.28 3.33
C ARG A 446 4.48 -6.60 4.19
N ALA A 447 4.70 -7.07 5.42
CA ALA A 447 5.81 -6.61 6.25
C ALA A 447 7.20 -6.84 5.63
N LYS A 448 7.31 -7.78 4.69
CA LYS A 448 8.59 -8.27 4.14
C LYS A 448 8.71 -8.07 2.64
N HIS A 449 7.68 -7.58 1.98
CA HIS A 449 7.60 -7.53 0.53
C HIS A 449 6.88 -6.26 0.10
N ARG A 450 7.21 -5.81 -1.12
CA ARG A 450 6.63 -4.61 -1.71
C ARG A 450 5.51 -4.92 -2.67
N LEU A 451 4.59 -3.99 -2.78
CA LEU A 451 3.53 -3.90 -3.77
C LEU A 451 3.96 -2.91 -4.86
N ASN A 452 3.86 -3.31 -6.13
CA ASN A 452 4.10 -2.38 -7.23
C ASN A 452 2.86 -1.50 -7.48
N VAL A 453 3.07 -0.18 -7.54
CA VAL A 453 2.03 0.83 -7.77
C VAL A 453 2.29 1.59 -9.07
N ARG A 454 1.26 1.75 -9.90
CA ARG A 454 1.28 2.43 -11.21
C ARG A 454 0.71 3.86 -11.11
N PRO A 455 1.02 4.77 -12.04
CA PRO A 455 0.41 6.11 -12.08
C PRO A 455 -1.13 6.11 -12.13
N ASN A 456 -1.72 5.14 -12.84
CA ASN A 456 -3.16 5.03 -13.07
C ASN A 456 -3.80 3.87 -12.29
N ASP A 457 -3.17 3.44 -11.18
CA ASP A 457 -3.81 2.56 -10.21
C ASP A 457 -4.95 3.32 -9.50
N VAL A 458 -6.15 2.74 -9.50
CA VAL A 458 -7.26 3.19 -8.66
C VAL A 458 -7.46 2.15 -7.55
N PHE A 459 -7.55 2.60 -6.30
CA PHE A 459 -7.81 1.74 -5.16
C PHE A 459 -9.28 1.80 -4.76
N VAL A 460 -9.90 0.63 -4.64
CA VAL A 460 -11.28 0.43 -4.23
C VAL A 460 -11.27 -0.20 -2.83
N ALA A 461 -11.61 0.59 -1.81
CA ALA A 461 -11.57 0.21 -0.41
C ALA A 461 -12.94 -0.23 0.11
N THR A 462 -12.94 -1.15 1.08
CA THR A 462 -14.16 -1.73 1.68
C THR A 462 -14.23 -1.46 3.19
N ALA A 463 -13.48 -2.21 4.00
CA ALA A 463 -13.38 -1.96 5.43
C ALA A 463 -12.47 -0.77 5.75
N TRP A 464 -12.63 -0.14 6.92
CA TRP A 464 -11.89 1.06 7.29
C TRP A 464 -10.36 0.88 7.24
N TRP A 465 -9.84 -0.28 7.65
CA TRP A 465 -8.40 -0.54 7.57
C TRP A 465 -7.91 -0.74 6.13
N THR A 466 -8.77 -1.22 5.23
CA THR A 466 -8.46 -1.29 3.79
C THR A 466 -8.42 0.10 3.17
N ALA A 467 -9.31 1.00 3.60
CA ALA A 467 -9.28 2.41 3.20
C ALA A 467 -8.06 3.13 3.76
N PHE A 468 -7.72 2.89 5.03
CA PHE A 468 -6.52 3.41 5.65
C PHE A 468 -5.25 3.00 4.87
N ASN A 469 -5.17 1.75 4.42
CA ASN A 469 -4.07 1.29 3.57
C ASN A 469 -4.15 1.90 2.15
N ALA A 470 -5.34 2.00 1.56
CA ALA A 470 -5.54 2.60 0.24
C ALA A 470 -5.10 4.08 0.20
N PHE A 471 -5.43 4.87 1.23
CA PHE A 471 -4.98 6.26 1.33
C PHE A 471 -3.47 6.38 1.47
N GLN A 472 -2.82 5.48 2.20
CA GLN A 472 -1.35 5.45 2.26
C GLN A 472 -0.74 5.13 0.89
N LEU A 473 -1.29 4.16 0.15
CA LEU A 473 -0.85 3.84 -1.21
C LEU A 473 -1.07 5.01 -2.17
N HIS A 474 -2.20 5.69 -2.04
CA HIS A 474 -2.56 6.88 -2.81
C HIS A 474 -1.60 8.06 -2.53
N ASP A 475 -1.23 8.30 -1.28
CA ASP A 475 -0.28 9.36 -0.92
C ASP A 475 1.13 9.06 -1.50
N LEU A 476 1.55 7.79 -1.45
CA LEU A 476 2.78 7.32 -2.11
C LEU A 476 2.70 7.46 -3.64
N GLN A 477 1.55 7.17 -4.24
CA GLN A 477 1.33 7.35 -5.67
C GLN A 477 1.46 8.82 -6.09
N LYS A 478 0.92 9.76 -5.30
CA LYS A 478 1.13 11.21 -5.50
C LYS A 478 2.61 11.58 -5.38
N GLU A 479 3.32 11.03 -4.41
CA GLU A 479 4.76 11.26 -4.25
C GLU A 479 5.57 10.74 -5.44
N PHE A 480 5.23 9.55 -5.95
CA PHE A 480 5.94 8.93 -7.08
C PHE A 480 5.65 9.60 -8.43
N PHE A 481 4.42 10.05 -8.65
CA PHE A 481 3.95 10.43 -9.99
C PHE A 481 3.37 11.86 -10.06
N GLY A 482 3.44 12.63 -8.97
CA GLY A 482 2.90 13.99 -8.86
C GLY A 482 1.38 14.08 -8.77
N ARG A 483 0.65 13.00 -9.05
CA ARG A 483 -0.81 12.88 -8.98
C ARG A 483 -1.24 11.44 -8.70
N ALA A 484 -2.48 11.28 -8.24
CA ALA A 484 -3.12 9.98 -8.04
C ALA A 484 -4.62 10.10 -8.34
N PRO A 485 -5.25 9.08 -8.94
CA PRO A 485 -6.71 8.98 -8.99
C PRO A 485 -7.33 8.91 -7.59
N LYS A 486 -8.55 9.41 -7.41
CA LYS A 486 -9.27 9.33 -6.12
C LYS A 486 -9.46 7.88 -5.67
N VAL A 487 -9.43 7.66 -4.36
CA VAL A 487 -9.78 6.36 -3.76
C VAL A 487 -11.31 6.19 -3.84
N VAL A 488 -11.76 5.08 -4.41
CA VAL A 488 -13.17 4.68 -4.36
C VAL A 488 -13.39 3.97 -3.03
N TYR A 489 -14.25 4.51 -2.17
CA TYR A 489 -14.46 3.96 -0.84
C TYR A 489 -15.90 3.49 -0.66
N LEU A 490 -16.10 2.18 -0.57
CA LEU A 490 -17.37 1.54 -0.24
C LEU A 490 -17.64 1.60 1.27
N MET A 491 -18.32 2.64 1.71
CA MET A 491 -18.69 2.87 3.10
C MET A 491 -19.96 2.07 3.44
N GLN A 492 -19.79 0.91 4.07
CA GLN A 492 -20.89 -0.03 4.34
C GLN A 492 -21.62 0.23 5.67
N ASP A 493 -20.96 0.92 6.60
CA ASP A 493 -21.48 1.25 7.92
C ASP A 493 -20.65 2.42 8.49
N PHE A 494 -21.01 2.92 9.66
CA PHE A 494 -20.14 3.79 10.45
C PHE A 494 -19.21 2.92 11.31
N GLU A 495 -18.10 2.47 10.70
CA GLU A 495 -17.18 1.49 11.30
C GLU A 495 -16.46 1.92 12.60
N PRO A 496 -16.30 3.23 12.94
CA PRO A 496 -15.79 3.61 14.25
C PRO A 496 -16.60 3.03 15.41
N ASP A 497 -17.93 2.92 15.28
CA ASP A 497 -18.82 2.41 16.31
C ASP A 497 -18.74 0.88 16.50
N PHE A 498 -17.95 0.17 15.67
CA PHE A 498 -17.56 -1.21 15.97
C PHE A 498 -16.64 -1.28 17.19
N TYR A 499 -16.13 -0.14 17.65
CA TYR A 499 -15.24 0.03 18.76
C TYR A 499 -15.78 1.10 19.72
N GLY A 500 -15.57 0.93 21.02
CA GLY A 500 -15.65 2.06 21.95
C GLY A 500 -14.52 3.07 21.66
N TRP A 501 -14.58 4.26 22.29
CA TRP A 501 -13.54 5.29 22.16
C TRP A 501 -12.14 4.69 22.39
N SER A 502 -11.36 4.66 21.33
CA SER A 502 -10.09 3.94 21.28
C SER A 502 -9.26 4.39 20.07
N THR A 503 -8.04 3.88 19.95
CA THR A 503 -7.22 4.11 18.75
C THR A 503 -7.89 3.57 17.48
N ARG A 504 -8.58 2.43 17.54
CA ARG A 504 -9.31 1.90 16.38
C ARG A 504 -10.45 2.81 15.94
N TYR A 505 -11.18 3.38 16.91
CA TYR A 505 -12.19 4.39 16.64
C TYR A 505 -11.60 5.57 15.86
N ALA A 506 -10.54 6.19 16.41
CA ALA A 506 -9.90 7.36 15.80
C ALA A 506 -9.30 7.07 14.42
N LEU A 507 -8.69 5.90 14.24
CA LEU A 507 -8.12 5.49 12.95
C LEU A 507 -9.22 5.22 11.91
N ALA A 508 -10.30 4.52 12.29
CA ALA A 508 -11.45 4.31 11.42
C ALA A 508 -12.07 5.65 10.99
N GLU A 509 -12.29 6.56 11.95
CA GLU A 509 -12.89 7.87 11.69
C GLU A 509 -12.00 8.73 10.79
N SER A 510 -10.68 8.67 10.96
CA SER A 510 -9.74 9.43 10.13
C SER A 510 -9.88 9.13 8.63
N THR A 511 -10.36 7.93 8.26
CA THR A 511 -10.59 7.56 6.86
C THR A 511 -11.75 8.34 6.22
N TYR A 512 -12.72 8.80 7.02
CA TYR A 512 -13.86 9.59 6.55
C TYR A 512 -13.55 11.08 6.44
N MET A 513 -12.43 11.53 7.02
CA MET A 513 -11.97 12.92 6.93
C MET A 513 -11.25 13.22 5.60
N ARG A 514 -11.02 12.22 4.76
CA ARG A 514 -10.29 12.30 3.47
C ARG A 514 -11.22 12.63 2.29
N GLY A 515 -12.27 13.41 2.49
CA GLY A 515 -13.31 13.67 1.48
C GLY A 515 -12.80 14.16 0.13
N GLU A 516 -11.79 15.04 0.12
CA GLU A 516 -11.17 15.56 -1.11
C GLU A 516 -10.42 14.50 -1.93
N ASP A 517 -9.98 13.41 -1.31
CA ASP A 517 -9.28 12.30 -1.97
C ASP A 517 -10.21 11.12 -2.29
N THR A 518 -11.50 11.26 -2.00
CA THR A 518 -12.45 10.14 -1.98
C THR A 518 -13.56 10.30 -3.02
N LEU A 519 -13.90 9.21 -3.70
CA LEU A 519 -15.21 8.96 -4.29
C LEU A 519 -15.96 8.04 -3.34
N ALA A 520 -16.96 8.58 -2.63
CA ALA A 520 -17.65 7.85 -1.56
C ALA A 520 -18.86 7.07 -2.12
N LEU A 521 -18.84 5.74 -2.00
CA LEU A 521 -19.97 4.87 -2.32
C LEU A 521 -20.61 4.44 -0.99
N ILE A 522 -21.69 5.12 -0.59
CA ILE A 522 -22.26 5.00 0.75
C ILE A 522 -23.44 4.04 0.73
N ASN A 523 -23.38 2.98 1.55
CA ASN A 523 -24.44 2.00 1.63
C ASN A 523 -25.57 2.49 2.52
N SER A 524 -26.67 2.75 1.81
CA SER A 524 -27.99 3.23 2.21
C SER A 524 -28.15 4.73 2.39
N GLU A 525 -29.35 5.19 2.07
CA GLU A 525 -29.79 6.57 2.20
C GLU A 525 -29.73 7.08 3.64
N GLU A 526 -30.03 6.23 4.63
CA GLU A 526 -29.91 6.54 6.06
C GLU A 526 -28.46 6.79 6.45
N LEU A 527 -27.55 5.94 5.98
CA LEU A 527 -26.12 6.12 6.20
C LEU A 527 -25.61 7.40 5.52
N LEU A 528 -26.06 7.69 4.30
CA LEU A 528 -25.72 8.93 3.61
C LEU A 528 -26.19 10.18 4.37
N LYS A 529 -27.42 10.17 4.91
CA LYS A 529 -27.92 11.26 5.77
C LYS A 529 -27.02 11.44 6.98
N TYR A 530 -26.65 10.33 7.65
CA TYR A 530 -25.75 10.35 8.80
C TYR A 530 -24.37 10.93 8.44
N PHE A 531 -23.73 10.43 7.37
CA PHE A 531 -22.43 10.90 6.93
C PHE A 531 -22.45 12.36 6.50
N SER A 532 -23.50 12.80 5.80
CA SER A 532 -23.63 14.20 5.34
C SER A 532 -23.76 15.19 6.49
N SER A 533 -24.21 14.75 7.67
CA SER A 533 -24.26 15.58 8.88
C SER A 533 -22.88 15.77 9.54
N LYS A 534 -21.91 14.91 9.26
CA LYS A 534 -20.61 14.85 9.95
C LYS A 534 -19.41 15.17 9.07
N TYR A 535 -19.43 14.73 7.82
CA TYR A 535 -18.26 14.74 6.93
C TYR A 535 -18.60 15.35 5.58
N LYS A 536 -17.63 16.05 4.99
CA LYS A 536 -17.75 16.62 3.64
C LYS A 536 -17.16 15.65 2.63
N HIS A 537 -18.02 15.05 1.81
CA HIS A 537 -17.64 14.22 0.67
C HIS A 537 -18.15 14.91 -0.62
N PRO A 538 -17.29 15.63 -1.36
CA PRO A 538 -17.71 16.38 -2.55
C PRO A 538 -18.26 15.47 -3.66
N ILE A 539 -17.69 14.26 -3.77
CA ILE A 539 -18.11 13.24 -4.73
C ILE A 539 -18.63 12.05 -3.92
N LYS A 540 -19.94 11.84 -3.98
CA LYS A 540 -20.63 10.79 -3.25
C LYS A 540 -21.77 10.21 -4.09
N MET A 541 -21.97 8.91 -3.97
CA MET A 541 -23.10 8.19 -4.54
C MET A 541 -23.70 7.30 -3.46
N VAL A 542 -25.01 7.07 -3.54
CA VAL A 542 -25.70 6.19 -2.61
C VAL A 542 -26.01 4.85 -3.27
N ILE A 543 -25.77 3.78 -2.52
CA ILE A 543 -26.17 2.43 -2.91
C ILE A 543 -27.53 2.18 -2.24
N PRO A 544 -28.65 2.17 -2.99
CA PRO A 544 -29.97 1.96 -2.41
C PRO A 544 -30.18 0.48 -2.04
N TYR A 545 -31.15 0.22 -1.17
CA TYR A 545 -31.61 -1.15 -0.92
C TYR A 545 -32.18 -1.79 -2.19
N GLN A 546 -31.76 -3.01 -2.47
CA GLN A 546 -32.37 -3.87 -3.47
C GLN A 546 -32.61 -5.27 -2.89
N PRO A 547 -33.78 -5.89 -3.14
CA PRO A 547 -34.02 -7.28 -2.75
C PRO A 547 -32.99 -8.21 -3.38
N ASN A 548 -32.54 -9.21 -2.64
CA ASN A 548 -31.65 -10.22 -3.19
C ASN A 548 -32.36 -11.00 -4.31
N VAL A 549 -31.85 -10.93 -5.54
CA VAL A 549 -32.45 -11.56 -6.74
C VAL A 549 -32.76 -13.05 -6.55
N LYS A 550 -31.88 -13.80 -5.85
CA LYS A 550 -32.07 -15.23 -5.61
C LYS A 550 -33.20 -15.50 -4.61
N VAL A 551 -33.34 -14.64 -3.60
CA VAL A 551 -34.43 -14.72 -2.61
C VAL A 551 -35.75 -14.32 -3.27
N ASP A 552 -35.77 -13.20 -3.99
CA ASP A 552 -36.96 -12.70 -4.69
C ASP A 552 -37.51 -13.73 -5.69
N ALA A 553 -36.64 -14.39 -6.46
CA ALA A 553 -37.03 -15.43 -7.42
C ALA A 553 -37.71 -16.65 -6.77
N LYS A 554 -37.46 -16.89 -5.47
CA LYS A 554 -37.99 -18.03 -4.71
C LYS A 554 -39.13 -17.66 -3.76
N LEU A 555 -39.41 -16.37 -3.58
CA LEU A 555 -40.46 -15.88 -2.70
C LEU A 555 -41.85 -16.18 -3.27
N ARG A 556 -42.72 -16.80 -2.47
CA ARG A 556 -44.07 -17.25 -2.86
C ARG A 556 -45.14 -16.69 -1.92
N PRO A 557 -46.33 -16.33 -2.43
CA PRO A 557 -47.46 -15.97 -1.58
C PRO A 557 -48.08 -17.25 -1.00
N LEU A 558 -47.64 -17.63 0.21
CA LEU A 558 -48.13 -18.82 0.92
C LEU A 558 -48.98 -18.42 2.13
N PRO A 559 -49.83 -19.32 2.65
CA PRO A 559 -50.52 -19.10 3.91
C PRO A 559 -49.51 -18.83 5.03
N ARG A 560 -49.77 -17.80 5.83
CA ARG A 560 -48.91 -17.43 6.95
C ARG A 560 -49.05 -18.41 8.10
N GLU A 561 -47.92 -18.74 8.71
CA GLU A 561 -47.79 -19.66 9.85
C GLU A 561 -47.53 -18.87 11.14
N LYS A 562 -47.85 -19.47 12.30
CA LYS A 562 -47.44 -18.97 13.61
C LYS A 562 -45.92 -19.12 13.79
N THR A 563 -45.16 -18.31 13.07
CA THR A 563 -43.70 -18.35 13.01
C THR A 563 -43.11 -16.96 13.22
N ILE A 564 -42.19 -16.87 14.18
CA ILE A 564 -41.36 -15.71 14.49
C ILE A 564 -39.96 -15.94 13.94
N LEU A 565 -39.44 -15.00 13.15
CA LEU A 565 -38.04 -15.00 12.72
C LEU A 565 -37.24 -14.04 13.59
N PHE A 566 -36.12 -14.50 14.15
CA PHE A 566 -35.19 -13.64 14.87
C PHE A 566 -33.83 -13.66 14.17
N TYR A 567 -33.38 -12.50 13.69
CA TYR A 567 -32.05 -12.34 13.11
C TYR A 567 -30.98 -12.33 14.21
N SER A 568 -30.45 -13.52 14.52
CA SER A 568 -29.60 -13.79 15.67
C SER A 568 -28.14 -13.98 15.24
N ARG A 569 -27.31 -12.94 15.46
CA ARG A 569 -25.86 -12.97 15.15
C ARG A 569 -25.01 -12.55 16.35
N PRO A 570 -24.59 -13.50 17.21
CA PRO A 570 -23.75 -13.17 18.37
C PRO A 570 -22.41 -12.53 18.00
N SER A 571 -21.85 -12.83 16.82
CA SER A 571 -20.58 -12.21 16.39
C SER A 571 -20.72 -10.75 15.95
N ALA A 572 -21.95 -10.30 15.64
CA ALA A 572 -22.23 -8.95 15.19
C ALA A 572 -22.96 -8.19 16.29
N LEU A 573 -22.19 -7.59 17.21
CA LEU A 573 -22.71 -6.92 18.42
C LEU A 573 -23.84 -5.90 18.14
N ARG A 574 -23.76 -5.21 17.00
CA ARG A 574 -24.79 -4.27 16.54
C ARG A 574 -26.17 -4.90 16.31
N ASN A 575 -26.28 -6.23 16.20
CA ASN A 575 -27.54 -6.94 16.06
C ASN A 575 -28.25 -7.24 17.39
N CYS A 576 -27.68 -6.80 18.53
CA CYS A 576 -28.32 -6.88 19.85
C CYS A 576 -28.83 -8.28 20.19
N PHE A 577 -28.00 -9.29 19.95
CA PHE A 577 -28.35 -10.70 20.10
C PHE A 577 -28.91 -11.03 21.50
N GLU A 578 -28.26 -10.54 22.55
CA GLU A 578 -28.62 -10.76 23.94
C GLU A 578 -29.99 -10.16 24.26
N ALA A 579 -30.20 -8.90 23.90
CA ALA A 579 -31.47 -8.22 24.14
C ALA A 579 -32.63 -8.87 23.35
N GLY A 580 -32.37 -9.34 22.13
CA GLY A 580 -33.36 -10.05 21.33
C GLY A 580 -33.77 -11.40 21.93
N LEU A 581 -32.82 -12.20 22.43
CA LEU A 581 -33.14 -13.44 23.14
C LEU A 581 -33.91 -13.20 24.43
N ASP A 582 -33.48 -12.25 25.25
CA ASP A 582 -34.15 -11.92 26.50
C ASP A 582 -35.55 -11.34 26.25
N GLY A 583 -35.74 -10.56 25.19
CA GLY A 583 -37.03 -10.06 24.77
C GLY A 583 -37.99 -11.17 24.32
N LEU A 584 -37.52 -12.12 23.52
CA LEU A 584 -38.31 -13.31 23.14
C LEU A 584 -38.68 -14.15 24.36
N HIS A 585 -37.73 -14.39 25.27
CA HIS A 585 -37.98 -15.14 26.49
C HIS A 585 -38.96 -14.42 27.41
N LEU A 586 -38.86 -13.09 27.53
CA LEU A 586 -39.77 -12.28 28.33
C LEU A 586 -41.19 -12.28 27.75
N TRP A 587 -41.34 -12.12 26.43
CA TRP A 587 -42.64 -12.26 25.75
C TRP A 587 -43.25 -13.65 26.01
N ALA A 588 -42.46 -14.72 25.85
CA ALA A 588 -42.94 -16.08 26.09
C ALA A 588 -43.35 -16.31 27.55
N ARG A 589 -42.66 -15.69 28.51
CA ARG A 589 -43.03 -15.74 29.94
C ARG A 589 -44.30 -14.98 30.25
N ARG A 590 -44.55 -13.85 29.58
CA ARG A 590 -45.79 -13.08 29.73
C ARG A 590 -46.98 -13.80 29.10
N ASN A 591 -46.74 -14.53 28.01
CA ASN A 591 -47.77 -15.13 27.18
C ASN A 591 -47.55 -16.65 26.97
N PRO A 592 -47.47 -17.48 28.02
CA PRO A 592 -46.99 -18.87 27.92
C PRO A 592 -47.88 -19.77 27.05
N VAL A 593 -49.19 -19.55 27.05
CA VAL A 593 -50.13 -20.33 26.22
C VAL A 593 -49.92 -19.98 24.75
N GLN A 594 -49.97 -18.69 24.40
CA GLN A 594 -49.77 -18.22 23.02
C GLN A 594 -48.39 -18.63 22.52
N ALA A 595 -47.33 -18.43 23.32
CA ALA A 595 -45.98 -18.78 22.94
C ALA A 595 -45.78 -20.29 22.69
N SER A 596 -46.56 -21.16 23.32
CA SER A 596 -46.51 -22.61 23.07
C SER A 596 -47.02 -23.02 21.67
N GLU A 597 -47.77 -22.15 21.00
CA GLU A 597 -48.34 -22.37 19.66
C GLU A 597 -47.50 -21.77 18.54
N TRP A 598 -46.50 -20.94 18.87
CA TRP A 598 -45.65 -20.26 17.92
C TRP A 598 -44.29 -20.97 17.79
N ASN A 599 -43.74 -21.00 16.57
CA ASN A 599 -42.37 -21.47 16.31
C ASN A 599 -41.42 -20.28 16.22
N VAL A 600 -40.25 -20.38 16.85
CA VAL A 600 -39.22 -19.33 16.80
C VAL A 600 -38.03 -19.83 16.00
N TYR A 601 -37.68 -19.14 14.91
CA TYR A 601 -36.50 -19.46 14.10
C TYR A 601 -35.42 -18.40 14.29
N CYS A 602 -34.33 -18.80 14.92
CA CYS A 602 -33.12 -18.00 15.05
C CYS A 602 -32.26 -18.19 13.80
N ILE A 603 -32.19 -17.16 12.96
CA ILE A 603 -31.54 -17.16 11.63
C ILE A 603 -30.27 -16.30 11.62
N GLY A 604 -29.31 -16.61 10.75
CA GLY A 604 -28.11 -15.80 10.51
C GLY A 604 -26.81 -16.48 10.97
N GLU A 605 -26.68 -16.77 12.27
CA GLU A 605 -25.47 -17.41 12.83
C GLU A 605 -25.84 -18.50 13.84
N LYS A 606 -25.05 -19.59 13.90
CA LYS A 606 -25.25 -20.63 14.91
C LYS A 606 -24.65 -20.20 16.25
N PHE A 607 -25.33 -20.53 17.34
CA PHE A 607 -24.88 -20.31 18.70
C PHE A 607 -25.23 -21.49 19.60
N ASP A 608 -24.76 -21.46 20.84
CA ASP A 608 -25.05 -22.51 21.82
C ASP A 608 -26.55 -22.57 22.12
N SER A 609 -27.15 -23.74 21.90
CA SER A 609 -28.59 -23.94 22.12
C SER A 609 -29.00 -23.77 23.58
N SER A 610 -28.06 -23.88 24.53
CA SER A 610 -28.31 -23.61 25.95
C SER A 610 -28.90 -22.21 26.20
N LEU A 611 -28.53 -21.22 25.38
CA LEU A 611 -28.99 -19.83 25.49
C LEU A 611 -30.46 -19.64 25.11
N ALA A 612 -31.03 -20.55 24.31
CA ALA A 612 -32.41 -20.46 23.83
C ALA A 612 -33.36 -21.50 24.47
N GLN A 613 -32.89 -22.33 25.40
CA GLN A 613 -33.68 -23.43 26.00
C GLN A 613 -34.97 -22.98 26.67
N LYS A 614 -35.02 -21.72 27.14
CA LYS A 614 -36.19 -21.16 27.82
C LYS A 614 -37.21 -20.51 26.87
N ILE A 615 -36.98 -20.59 25.55
CA ILE A 615 -37.89 -20.10 24.52
C ILE A 615 -38.59 -21.33 23.92
N PRO A 616 -39.93 -21.43 23.99
CA PRO A 616 -40.66 -22.58 23.46
C PRO A 616 -40.50 -22.67 21.93
N ASN A 617 -40.46 -23.90 21.41
CA ASN A 617 -40.37 -24.21 19.97
C ASN A 617 -39.27 -23.43 19.21
N CYS A 618 -38.12 -23.20 19.87
CA CYS A 618 -37.03 -22.43 19.29
C CYS A 618 -36.07 -23.32 18.46
N VAL A 619 -35.83 -22.93 17.22
CA VAL A 619 -34.95 -23.61 16.26
C VAL A 619 -33.80 -22.68 15.86
N ILE A 620 -32.56 -23.13 16.06
CA ILE A 620 -31.35 -22.40 15.66
C ILE A 620 -30.89 -22.93 14.31
N THR A 621 -31.13 -22.16 13.26
CA THR A 621 -30.79 -22.56 11.88
C THR A 621 -29.36 -22.12 11.53
N GLY A 622 -28.96 -20.92 11.96
CA GLY A 622 -27.73 -20.26 11.53
C GLY A 622 -27.81 -19.74 10.09
N LYS A 623 -26.70 -19.80 9.34
CA LYS A 623 -26.70 -19.41 7.92
C LYS A 623 -27.43 -20.48 7.11
N MET A 624 -28.53 -20.09 6.46
CA MET A 624 -29.31 -20.97 5.60
C MET A 624 -28.95 -20.77 4.12
N PRO A 625 -29.14 -21.80 3.27
CA PRO A 625 -29.28 -21.63 1.83
C PRO A 625 -30.36 -20.60 1.49
N LEU A 626 -30.16 -19.83 0.41
CA LEU A 626 -31.04 -18.70 0.07
C LEU A 626 -32.46 -19.14 -0.33
N ASP A 627 -32.61 -20.33 -0.88
CA ASP A 627 -33.89 -20.94 -1.22
C ASP A 627 -34.67 -21.39 0.02
N GLU A 628 -34.00 -22.00 1.00
CA GLU A 628 -34.62 -22.32 2.29
C GLU A 628 -35.02 -21.05 3.05
N TYR A 629 -34.17 -20.02 3.03
CA TYR A 629 -34.47 -18.72 3.63
C TYR A 629 -35.69 -18.05 2.97
N ALA A 630 -35.77 -18.05 1.63
CA ALA A 630 -36.94 -17.53 0.90
C ALA A 630 -38.23 -18.32 1.22
N GLY A 631 -38.12 -19.64 1.38
CA GLY A 631 -39.23 -20.49 1.80
C GLY A 631 -39.74 -20.13 3.19
N LEU A 632 -38.83 -19.83 4.13
CA LEU A 632 -39.18 -19.40 5.49
C LEU A 632 -39.82 -18.00 5.49
N LEU A 633 -39.25 -17.05 4.73
CA LEU A 633 -39.81 -15.71 4.55
C LEU A 633 -41.24 -15.73 3.96
N SER A 634 -41.52 -16.70 3.10
CA SER A 634 -42.83 -16.86 2.44
C SER A 634 -43.94 -17.27 3.42
N ARG A 635 -43.61 -17.85 4.58
CA ARG A 635 -44.58 -18.41 5.53
C ARG A 635 -44.59 -17.71 6.89
N ALA A 636 -43.47 -17.12 7.31
CA ALA A 636 -43.40 -16.47 8.61
C ALA A 636 -44.34 -15.26 8.73
N SER A 637 -44.80 -14.97 9.95
CA SER A 637 -45.74 -13.86 10.21
C SER A 637 -45.09 -12.69 10.92
N VAL A 638 -44.19 -12.96 11.87
CA VAL A 638 -43.52 -11.94 12.68
C VAL A 638 -42.01 -12.06 12.52
N GLY A 639 -41.31 -10.92 12.49
CA GLY A 639 -39.86 -10.84 12.38
C GLY A 639 -39.27 -9.90 13.43
N VAL A 640 -38.08 -10.21 13.93
CA VAL A 640 -37.28 -9.35 14.82
C VAL A 640 -35.88 -9.25 14.21
N SER A 641 -35.48 -8.04 13.83
CA SER A 641 -34.14 -7.76 13.33
C SER A 641 -33.66 -6.40 13.78
N LEU A 642 -32.67 -6.40 14.66
CA LEU A 642 -32.14 -5.22 15.33
C LEU A 642 -30.82 -4.78 14.69
N MET A 643 -30.57 -3.47 14.71
CA MET A 643 -29.39 -2.84 14.15
C MET A 643 -29.07 -1.52 14.88
N ILE A 644 -28.10 -1.55 15.79
CA ILE A 644 -27.51 -0.37 16.42
C ILE A 644 -26.48 0.23 15.46
N SER A 645 -26.98 0.98 14.48
CA SER A 645 -26.21 1.71 13.48
C SER A 645 -27.17 2.56 12.63
N PRO A 646 -26.69 3.66 12.01
CA PRO A 646 -27.48 4.41 11.04
C PRO A 646 -27.87 3.58 9.80
N HIS A 647 -27.14 2.52 9.47
CA HIS A 647 -27.49 1.62 8.38
C HIS A 647 -28.79 0.82 8.69
N PRO A 648 -29.69 0.61 7.72
CA PRO A 648 -30.98 -0.05 7.94
C PRO A 648 -30.86 -1.55 8.23
N SER A 649 -29.77 -2.17 7.74
CA SER A 649 -29.58 -3.62 7.60
C SER A 649 -30.54 -4.24 6.58
N TYR A 650 -30.13 -5.35 5.97
CA TYR A 650 -30.93 -6.01 4.94
C TYR A 650 -32.11 -6.84 5.50
N PRO A 651 -31.94 -7.64 6.58
CA PRO A 651 -33.01 -8.53 7.03
C PRO A 651 -34.35 -7.85 7.39
N PRO A 652 -34.42 -6.67 8.06
CA PRO A 652 -35.71 -6.07 8.36
C PRO A 652 -36.45 -5.62 7.10
N LEU A 653 -35.70 -5.14 6.09
CA LEU A 653 -36.26 -4.75 4.80
C LEU A 653 -36.69 -5.97 3.98
N GLU A 654 -35.93 -7.06 4.01
CA GLU A 654 -36.29 -8.33 3.36
C GLU A 654 -37.54 -8.97 3.99
N MET A 655 -37.67 -8.93 5.31
CA MET A 655 -38.85 -9.42 6.03
C MET A 655 -40.10 -8.59 5.66
N ALA A 656 -40.00 -7.26 5.66
CA ALA A 656 -41.09 -6.39 5.25
C ALA A 656 -41.46 -6.58 3.77
N TYR A 657 -40.47 -6.65 2.88
CA TYR A 657 -40.66 -6.97 1.47
C TYR A 657 -41.39 -8.32 1.31
N ALA A 658 -41.04 -9.31 2.13
CA ALA A 658 -41.69 -10.60 2.19
C ALA A 658 -43.08 -10.60 2.85
N GLY A 659 -43.60 -9.48 3.35
CA GLY A 659 -44.94 -9.38 3.94
C GLY A 659 -45.03 -9.76 5.41
N ILE A 660 -43.91 -9.73 6.13
CA ILE A 660 -43.80 -10.07 7.55
C ILE A 660 -43.94 -8.80 8.40
N LYS A 661 -44.72 -8.87 9.49
CA LYS A 661 -44.74 -7.77 10.49
C LYS A 661 -43.40 -7.76 11.23
N THR A 662 -42.61 -6.74 10.99
CA THR A 662 -41.17 -6.75 11.32
C THR A 662 -40.85 -5.72 12.39
N ILE A 663 -40.20 -6.17 13.46
CA ILE A 663 -39.75 -5.35 14.57
C ILE A 663 -38.26 -5.04 14.36
N THR A 664 -37.92 -3.76 14.45
CA THR A 664 -36.55 -3.24 14.39
C THR A 664 -36.40 -2.08 15.36
N ASN A 665 -35.29 -1.33 15.32
CA ASN A 665 -35.04 -0.19 16.19
C ASN A 665 -34.67 1.09 15.44
N ASN A 666 -35.04 2.22 16.05
CA ASN A 666 -34.54 3.55 15.71
C ASN A 666 -33.04 3.66 16.04
N TYR A 667 -32.33 4.51 15.30
CA TYR A 667 -30.96 4.89 15.65
C TYR A 667 -30.59 6.23 15.01
N THR A 668 -30.39 7.28 15.81
CA THR A 668 -30.03 8.62 15.33
C THR A 668 -31.01 9.15 14.27
N CYS A 669 -30.62 9.19 12.98
CA CYS A 669 -31.46 9.61 11.86
C CYS A 669 -32.22 8.47 11.16
N LYS A 670 -32.11 7.23 11.64
CA LYS A 670 -32.78 6.06 11.07
C LYS A 670 -34.10 5.79 11.80
N ASP A 671 -35.19 5.83 11.04
CA ASP A 671 -36.48 5.21 11.34
C ASP A 671 -36.96 4.42 10.12
N LEU A 672 -37.16 3.11 10.28
CA LEU A 672 -37.56 2.23 9.19
C LEU A 672 -39.08 2.15 8.97
N THR A 673 -39.90 2.82 9.79
CA THR A 673 -41.33 3.01 9.48
C THR A 673 -41.51 3.86 8.21
N GLU A 674 -40.54 4.75 7.90
CA GLU A 674 -40.49 5.48 6.63
C GLU A 674 -40.38 4.54 5.42
N ARG A 675 -39.75 3.37 5.59
CA ARG A 675 -39.54 2.39 4.51
C ARG A 675 -40.77 1.53 4.26
N SER A 676 -41.51 1.11 5.29
CA SER A 676 -42.66 0.22 5.13
C SER A 676 -43.58 0.24 6.34
N ASP A 677 -44.89 0.21 6.10
CA ASP A 677 -45.92 0.17 7.16
C ASP A 677 -45.96 -1.21 7.88
N LEU A 678 -45.29 -2.21 7.31
CA LEU A 678 -45.07 -3.52 7.94
C LEU A 678 -43.97 -3.49 9.01
N ILE A 679 -43.21 -2.40 9.12
CA ILE A 679 -42.14 -2.26 10.09
C ILE A 679 -42.63 -1.50 11.31
N THR A 680 -42.24 -1.98 12.49
CA THR A 680 -42.34 -1.28 13.76
C THR A 680 -40.92 -0.98 14.24
N SER A 681 -40.57 0.29 14.39
CA SER A 681 -39.29 0.72 14.96
C SER A 681 -39.45 1.05 16.44
N ILE A 682 -38.82 0.30 17.33
CA ILE A 682 -38.73 0.65 18.76
C ILE A 682 -37.61 1.66 18.99
N ASP A 683 -37.74 2.52 20.01
CA ASP A 683 -36.76 3.58 20.25
C ASP A 683 -35.36 3.05 20.60
N ILE A 684 -35.30 1.99 21.42
CA ILE A 684 -34.06 1.36 21.86
C ILE A 684 -34.29 -0.15 22.06
N PRO A 685 -33.36 -1.03 21.67
CA PRO A 685 -33.56 -2.48 21.76
C PRO A 685 -33.28 -3.01 23.18
N THR A 686 -34.18 -2.71 24.13
CA THR A 686 -34.20 -3.37 25.44
C THR A 686 -35.12 -4.59 25.42
N PRO A 687 -34.86 -5.62 26.26
CA PRO A 687 -35.74 -6.79 26.35
C PRO A 687 -37.22 -6.45 26.55
N GLU A 688 -37.52 -5.44 27.36
CA GLU A 688 -38.90 -5.02 27.67
C GLU A 688 -39.63 -4.45 26.46
N LEU A 689 -38.98 -3.57 25.69
CA LEU A 689 -39.56 -2.96 24.50
C LEU A 689 -39.68 -3.97 23.36
N ILE A 690 -38.70 -4.88 23.23
CA ILE A 690 -38.77 -5.98 22.26
C ILE A 690 -39.94 -6.91 22.61
N ALA A 691 -40.10 -7.29 23.89
CA ALA A 691 -41.19 -8.16 24.33
C ALA A 691 -42.57 -7.52 24.12
N GLN A 692 -42.70 -6.21 24.38
CA GLN A 692 -43.93 -5.48 24.14
C GLN A 692 -44.27 -5.42 22.64
N ALA A 693 -43.30 -5.05 21.80
CA ALA A 693 -43.51 -5.00 20.35
C ALA A 693 -43.82 -6.38 19.77
N LEU A 694 -43.21 -7.44 20.31
CA LEU A 694 -43.53 -8.84 19.95
C LEU A 694 -44.97 -9.20 20.29
N GLU A 695 -45.43 -8.85 21.49
CA GLU A 695 -46.81 -9.09 21.91
C GLU A 695 -47.82 -8.43 20.97
N GLU A 696 -47.60 -7.16 20.64
CA GLU A 696 -48.43 -6.40 19.70
C GLU A 696 -48.40 -7.02 18.29
N ALA A 697 -47.21 -7.35 17.78
CA ALA A 697 -47.04 -7.93 16.45
C ALA A 697 -47.64 -9.34 16.32
N VAL A 698 -47.49 -10.17 17.35
CA VAL A 698 -48.08 -11.51 17.40
C VAL A 698 -49.61 -11.42 17.46
N ASN A 699 -50.16 -10.59 18.35
CA ASN A 699 -51.62 -10.41 18.45
C ASN A 699 -52.22 -9.92 17.13
N PHE A 700 -51.56 -8.95 16.48
CA PHE A 700 -51.95 -8.52 15.14
C PHE A 700 -51.88 -9.67 14.12
N ALA A 701 -50.77 -10.42 14.11
CA ALA A 701 -50.58 -11.50 13.15
C ALA A 701 -51.59 -12.64 13.31
N GLU A 702 -52.00 -13.01 14.53
CA GLU A 702 -53.00 -14.06 14.75
C GLU A 702 -54.37 -13.69 14.14
N VAL A 703 -54.75 -12.41 14.20
CA VAL A 703 -56.02 -11.93 13.67
C VAL A 703 -55.93 -11.68 12.16
N GLU A 704 -54.86 -11.01 11.73
CA GLU A 704 -54.80 -10.44 10.38
C GLU A 704 -54.00 -11.26 9.38
N MET A 705 -53.08 -12.12 9.81
CA MET A 705 -52.12 -12.77 8.93
C MET A 705 -52.25 -14.30 8.91
N VAL A 706 -52.20 -14.93 10.09
CA VAL A 706 -52.08 -16.39 10.23
C VAL A 706 -53.22 -17.12 9.50
N GLY A 707 -52.86 -18.14 8.71
CA GLY A 707 -53.77 -18.92 7.87
C GLY A 707 -54.19 -18.23 6.56
N LYS A 708 -53.95 -16.92 6.41
CA LYS A 708 -54.24 -16.17 5.18
C LYS A 708 -53.01 -16.08 4.29
N ILE A 709 -53.23 -15.98 2.98
CA ILE A 709 -52.18 -15.64 2.02
C ILE A 709 -52.04 -14.12 2.00
N THR A 710 -50.91 -13.59 2.44
CA THR A 710 -50.62 -12.15 2.38
C THR A 710 -49.70 -11.82 1.20
N SER A 711 -49.71 -10.56 0.76
CA SER A 711 -48.85 -10.11 -0.33
C SER A 711 -47.37 -10.31 -0.01
N VAL A 712 -46.61 -10.72 -1.03
CA VAL A 712 -45.15 -10.73 -1.03
C VAL A 712 -44.67 -9.74 -2.09
N ARG A 713 -43.44 -9.24 -1.96
CA ARG A 713 -42.91 -8.12 -2.78
C ARG A 713 -43.61 -6.80 -2.46
N ASN A 714 -43.81 -6.56 -1.17
CA ASN A 714 -44.38 -5.31 -0.68
C ASN A 714 -43.42 -4.15 -0.93
N VAL A 715 -43.98 -2.95 -1.11
CA VAL A 715 -43.19 -1.74 -1.36
C VAL A 715 -42.30 -1.44 -0.16
N VAL A 716 -40.99 -1.35 -0.41
CA VAL A 716 -39.99 -0.77 0.49
C VAL A 716 -39.57 0.57 -0.12
N ARG A 717 -40.01 1.66 0.50
CA ARG A 717 -39.88 3.03 -0.05
C ARG A 717 -38.41 3.47 -0.06
N ASN A 718 -38.02 4.25 -1.07
CA ASN A 718 -36.74 4.95 -1.06
C ASN A 718 -36.81 6.17 -0.12
N ILE A 719 -35.69 6.51 0.50
CA ILE A 719 -35.60 7.72 1.33
C ILE A 719 -34.97 8.84 0.48
N PRO A 720 -35.57 10.05 0.44
CA PRO A 720 -34.99 11.18 -0.28
C PRO A 720 -33.61 11.55 0.27
N VAL A 721 -32.62 11.67 -0.63
CA VAL A 721 -31.24 12.06 -0.32
C VAL A 721 -30.63 12.92 -1.41
N ASP A 722 -29.70 13.78 -1.01
CA ASP A 722 -28.94 14.67 -1.89
C ASP A 722 -27.64 13.99 -2.39
N ALA A 723 -27.82 12.92 -3.17
CA ALA A 723 -26.76 12.26 -3.93
C ALA A 723 -27.37 11.41 -5.05
N PRO A 724 -26.69 11.26 -6.20
CA PRO A 724 -27.10 10.31 -7.22
C PRO A 724 -26.97 8.86 -6.70
N TYR A 725 -27.78 7.97 -7.28
CA TYR A 725 -27.60 6.53 -7.10
C TYR A 725 -26.29 6.08 -7.74
N PHE A 726 -25.71 5.00 -7.19
CA PHE A 726 -24.54 4.35 -7.78
C PHE A 726 -24.78 4.02 -9.25
N ASP A 727 -23.85 4.46 -10.10
CA ASP A 727 -23.77 4.12 -11.51
C ASP A 727 -22.31 3.81 -11.87
N ALA A 728 -22.07 2.59 -12.35
CA ALA A 728 -20.72 2.10 -12.62
C ALA A 728 -20.01 2.91 -13.72
N ALA A 729 -20.74 3.38 -14.74
CA ALA A 729 -20.17 4.16 -15.83
C ALA A 729 -19.73 5.55 -15.35
N GLU A 730 -20.53 6.23 -14.54
CA GLU A 730 -20.17 7.52 -13.96
C GLU A 730 -19.01 7.39 -12.96
N VAL A 731 -18.95 6.31 -12.17
CA VAL A 731 -17.77 6.02 -11.33
C VAL A 731 -16.52 5.91 -12.19
N ASN A 732 -16.56 5.11 -13.27
CA ASN A 732 -15.42 4.92 -14.17
C ASN A 732 -14.98 6.21 -14.87
N LYS A 733 -15.93 7.06 -15.24
CA LYS A 733 -15.65 8.40 -15.80
C LYS A 733 -14.93 9.29 -14.80
N ILE A 734 -15.36 9.32 -13.53
CA ILE A 734 -14.73 10.15 -12.49
C ILE A 734 -13.30 9.69 -12.19
N ILE A 735 -13.04 8.38 -12.19
CA ILE A 735 -11.70 7.82 -11.96
C ILE A 735 -10.82 7.78 -13.22
N GLY A 736 -11.33 8.25 -14.37
CA GLY A 736 -10.58 8.41 -15.61
C GLY A 736 -10.39 7.12 -16.43
N PHE A 737 -11.33 6.17 -16.33
CA PHE A 737 -11.28 4.85 -16.99
C PHE A 737 -12.21 4.76 -18.21
N ALA A 738 -13.13 5.69 -18.40
CA ALA A 738 -13.97 5.77 -19.61
C ALA A 738 -13.35 6.73 -20.64
N ILE A 739 -13.36 6.34 -21.92
CA ILE A 739 -13.00 7.16 -23.10
C ILE A 739 -14.15 8.10 -23.44
#